data_AF-A0AAN7WDN1-F1
#
_entry.id   AF-A0AAN7WDN1-F1
#
_cell.length_a   1.000
_cell.length_b   1.000
_cell.length_c   1.000
_cell.angle_alpha   90.00
_cell.angle_beta   90.00
_cell.angle_gamma   90.00
#
_symmetry.space_group_name_H-M   'P 1'
#
loop_
_entity.id
_entity.type
_entity.pdbx_description
1 polymer ?
#
loop_
_entity_poly.entity_id
_entity_poly.type
_entity_poly.pdbx_seq_one_letter_code
_entity_poly.pdbx_strand_id
1 'polypeptide(L)'
;MQSSNTSIGELVECRANASCVPSPITTINTVPVVDYLSEFARNNSFGMVEPHADWNQLFVTPAQLITGSANAFSGGATFYPGDEMILEFGDNRPAQNYSWLAFYNSPGYTGPLATGGDFYNFFVLNLAPANYNTTSTAYYASLPTYNSTTVKTNQTYLTSWHSVASAYPADTLSHQKKLSLTSSGSITSYMLRDISTAVLSIPTFNAYSDIETFSGALIDFVDQARKLNASKVIIDLQQNTGGLEALAFEVFRQFFPGVTPFAGSRMRSHGMANILGDTMTRYFQNLPANSSEYEYYIFEDWVVTDRLNAQTGQNFSSWAEFFGPRMLHNDTFSLTEQYNLSSQVFAEGALNIDFPNCYYNQTCDSTAPWAPDNITLLTDGTCTSTCALFVEMMRQDAGVHVVVIGGRPEEGPMQSASGSRGALSYSSDQLDGDMWQAGNVNDTAAALLPQIRDPAMQIWYAGVNLRDQIRPNATVPNQFRYLPADCRLYWTFANFNDYGRLWHDVYAAIFKGGSLCVPGSVNVTSPPETKSLHERSLTTRDTSLADYIKSGVGLSTPTTDDQMFGMQDSLTAPAPITFCENRLGQPDQSLCAQTPGAACAPIDFPCGSKVCKGGRCNIKKNPIQHHVCVSSCKYTSNNGGFCNGAEVCQPLTSISSIQRNSIIGLANPQANYDISSGLCLPQLGDWQRLSCTWLFKSNSHYQEMAQGRYSK
;
A
#
# COMPACT_ATOMS: atom_id res chain seq x y z
N MET A 1 -8.32 2.86 -16.52
CA MET A 1 -9.02 1.95 -17.47
C MET A 1 -10.51 1.92 -17.14
N GLN A 2 -11.39 2.08 -18.14
CA GLN A 2 -12.83 1.87 -17.98
C GLN A 2 -13.09 0.35 -17.94
N SER A 3 -13.29 -0.20 -16.74
CA SER A 3 -13.93 -1.51 -16.62
C SER A 3 -15.34 -1.42 -17.20
N SER A 4 -15.75 -2.44 -17.95
CA SER A 4 -17.11 -2.63 -18.42
C SER A 4 -18.14 -2.32 -17.32
N ASN A 5 -19.01 -1.34 -17.63
CA ASN A 5 -20.00 -0.69 -16.76
C ASN A 5 -21.10 -1.60 -16.18
N THR A 6 -21.02 -2.93 -16.29
CA THR A 6 -22.15 -3.81 -15.96
C THR A 6 -22.11 -4.41 -14.55
N SER A 7 -20.95 -4.59 -13.90
CA SER A 7 -20.89 -5.07 -12.50
C SER A 7 -20.76 -3.93 -11.48
N ILE A 8 -20.07 -2.83 -11.85
CA ILE A 8 -20.06 -1.58 -11.06
C ILE A 8 -21.46 -0.93 -11.08
N GLY A 9 -22.24 -1.15 -12.15
CA GLY A 9 -23.60 -0.64 -12.29
C GLY A 9 -24.54 -1.07 -11.16
N GLU A 10 -24.55 -2.35 -10.78
CA GLU A 10 -25.50 -2.85 -9.76
C GLU A 10 -25.16 -2.39 -8.34
N LEU A 11 -23.89 -2.34 -7.96
CA LEU A 11 -23.49 -1.85 -6.63
C LEU A 11 -23.67 -0.33 -6.53
N VAL A 12 -23.45 0.42 -7.60
CA VAL A 12 -23.72 1.87 -7.68
C VAL A 12 -25.23 2.14 -7.69
N GLU A 13 -26.03 1.35 -8.40
CA GLU A 13 -27.50 1.40 -8.37
C GLU A 13 -28.05 1.02 -6.99
N CYS A 14 -27.45 0.02 -6.32
CA CYS A 14 -27.80 -0.34 -4.95
C CYS A 14 -27.39 0.72 -3.91
N ARG A 15 -26.28 1.46 -4.11
CA ARG A 15 -25.94 2.61 -3.26
C ARG A 15 -27.00 3.71 -3.32
N ALA A 16 -27.67 3.87 -4.46
CA ALA A 16 -28.72 4.87 -4.66
C ALA A 16 -30.13 4.39 -4.21
N ASN A 17 -30.32 3.08 -3.97
CA ASN A 17 -31.62 2.51 -3.63
C ASN A 17 -31.52 1.49 -2.48
N ALA A 18 -32.01 1.89 -1.30
CA ALA A 18 -32.03 1.05 -0.08
C ALA A 18 -32.85 -0.25 -0.19
N SER A 19 -33.62 -0.43 -1.27
CA SER A 19 -34.39 -1.66 -1.56
C SER A 19 -33.73 -2.59 -2.59
N CYS A 20 -32.53 -2.25 -3.06
CA CYS A 20 -31.77 -3.05 -4.01
C CYS A 20 -31.17 -4.29 -3.32
N VAL A 21 -31.47 -5.47 -3.88
CA VAL A 21 -30.85 -6.74 -3.48
C VAL A 21 -29.95 -7.17 -4.62
N PRO A 22 -28.62 -7.03 -4.51
CA PRO A 22 -27.72 -7.47 -5.56
C PRO A 22 -27.78 -9.00 -5.68
N SER A 23 -27.68 -9.52 -6.90
CA SER A 23 -27.57 -10.96 -7.11
C SER A 23 -26.18 -11.43 -6.64
N PRO A 24 -26.10 -12.51 -5.84
CA PRO A 24 -24.81 -13.06 -5.44
C PRO A 24 -24.09 -13.67 -6.65
N ILE A 25 -22.76 -13.60 -6.64
CA ILE A 25 -21.92 -14.47 -7.48
C ILE A 25 -22.00 -15.87 -6.86
N THR A 26 -22.30 -16.90 -7.67
CA THR A 26 -22.42 -18.28 -7.20
C THR A 26 -21.14 -19.07 -7.44
N THR A 27 -20.55 -18.92 -8.62
CA THR A 27 -19.29 -19.59 -8.98
C THR A 27 -18.31 -18.65 -9.67
N ILE A 28 -17.03 -18.98 -9.55
CA ILE A 28 -15.93 -18.41 -10.33
C ILE A 28 -15.22 -19.58 -11.00
N ASN A 29 -15.12 -19.57 -12.32
CA ASN A 29 -14.51 -20.67 -13.10
C ASN A 29 -15.09 -22.05 -12.71
N THR A 30 -16.42 -22.14 -12.56
CA THR A 30 -17.18 -23.33 -12.13
C THR A 30 -16.96 -23.81 -10.68
N VAL A 31 -16.08 -23.15 -9.93
CA VAL A 31 -15.84 -23.42 -8.51
C VAL A 31 -16.76 -22.54 -7.66
N PRO A 32 -17.40 -23.06 -6.59
CA PRO A 32 -18.18 -22.23 -5.67
C PRO A 32 -17.40 -21.00 -5.22
N VAL A 33 -18.02 -19.82 -5.23
CA VAL A 33 -17.33 -18.53 -5.05
C VAL A 33 -16.50 -18.47 -3.77
N VAL A 34 -17.02 -19.01 -2.66
CA VAL A 34 -16.33 -18.99 -1.36
C VAL A 34 -15.10 -19.89 -1.38
N ASP A 35 -15.18 -21.04 -2.03
CA ASP A 35 -14.06 -21.98 -2.15
C ASP A 35 -12.97 -21.38 -3.04
N TYR A 36 -13.37 -20.82 -4.20
CA TYR A 36 -12.44 -20.15 -5.11
C TYR A 36 -11.70 -19.01 -4.43
N LEU A 37 -12.43 -18.10 -3.76
CA LEU A 37 -11.84 -16.94 -3.11
C LEU A 37 -11.01 -17.33 -1.88
N SER A 38 -11.40 -18.36 -1.14
CA SER A 38 -10.57 -18.87 -0.03
C SER A 38 -9.23 -19.41 -0.52
N GLU A 39 -9.24 -20.16 -1.62
CA GLU A 39 -8.02 -20.68 -2.25
C GLU A 39 -7.20 -19.55 -2.89
N PHE A 40 -7.86 -18.58 -3.53
CA PHE A 40 -7.20 -17.41 -4.09
C PHE A 40 -6.50 -16.59 -2.99
N ALA A 41 -7.18 -16.30 -1.88
CA ALA A 41 -6.60 -15.62 -0.72
C ALA A 41 -5.40 -16.39 -0.17
N ARG A 42 -5.55 -17.70 0.05
CA ARG A 42 -4.47 -18.56 0.57
C ARG A 42 -3.20 -18.50 -0.28
N ASN A 43 -3.34 -18.35 -1.60
CA ASN A 43 -2.20 -18.29 -2.51
C ASN A 43 -1.68 -16.88 -2.74
N ASN A 44 -2.56 -15.86 -2.81
CA ASN A 44 -2.22 -14.54 -3.37
C ASN A 44 -2.26 -13.39 -2.37
N SER A 45 -2.81 -13.58 -1.18
CA SER A 45 -2.72 -12.57 -0.12
C SER A 45 -1.28 -12.40 0.37
N PHE A 46 -1.04 -11.36 1.17
CA PHE A 46 0.28 -11.09 1.75
C PHE A 46 0.78 -12.22 2.68
N GLY A 47 -0.09 -13.14 3.09
CA GLY A 47 0.26 -14.27 3.95
C GLY A 47 0.13 -13.94 5.43
N MET A 48 -1.10 -13.67 5.87
CA MET A 48 -1.41 -13.52 7.29
C MET A 48 -1.39 -14.89 7.99
N VAL A 49 -1.17 -14.91 9.30
CA VAL A 49 -1.22 -16.16 10.07
C VAL A 49 -2.64 -16.69 10.30
N GLU A 50 -3.65 -16.02 9.75
CA GLU A 50 -5.05 -16.44 9.84
C GLU A 50 -5.84 -16.20 8.52
N PRO A 51 -6.59 -17.21 8.03
CA PRO A 51 -7.33 -17.11 6.76
C PRO A 51 -8.41 -16.01 6.68
N HIS A 52 -8.99 -15.57 7.80
CA HIS A 52 -9.97 -14.49 7.77
C HIS A 52 -9.35 -13.14 7.37
N ALA A 53 -8.11 -12.88 7.77
CA ALA A 53 -7.41 -11.66 7.38
C ALA A 53 -6.92 -11.74 5.92
N ASP A 54 -6.52 -12.92 5.45
CA ASP A 54 -6.23 -13.13 4.02
C ASP A 54 -7.47 -12.90 3.15
N TRP A 55 -8.62 -13.36 3.61
CA TRP A 55 -9.91 -13.08 2.96
C TRP A 55 -10.20 -11.57 2.90
N ASN A 56 -9.97 -10.84 3.99
CA ASN A 56 -10.19 -9.39 4.02
C ASN A 56 -9.31 -8.63 3.02
N GLN A 57 -8.13 -9.14 2.70
CA GLN A 57 -7.24 -8.55 1.70
C GLN A 57 -7.70 -8.74 0.26
N LEU A 58 -8.74 -9.52 -0.02
CA LEU A 58 -9.25 -9.69 -1.39
C LEU A 58 -10.08 -8.50 -1.86
N PHE A 59 -10.71 -7.77 -0.95
CA PHE A 59 -11.77 -6.83 -1.30
C PHE A 59 -11.36 -5.39 -1.03
N VAL A 60 -11.83 -4.49 -1.89
CA VAL A 60 -11.69 -3.05 -1.66
C VAL A 60 -12.52 -2.65 -0.44
N THR A 61 -11.91 -1.89 0.47
CA THR A 61 -12.58 -1.25 1.60
C THR A 61 -12.39 0.26 1.55
N PRO A 62 -13.27 1.07 2.17
CA PRO A 62 -13.04 2.52 2.30
C PRO A 62 -11.69 2.86 2.94
N ALA A 63 -11.27 2.10 3.96
CA ALA A 63 -9.94 2.23 4.58
C ALA A 63 -8.80 1.97 3.57
N GLN A 64 -8.94 1.00 2.66
CA GLN A 64 -7.93 0.74 1.63
C GLN A 64 -7.82 1.89 0.61
N LEU A 65 -8.94 2.54 0.28
CA LEU A 65 -8.93 3.66 -0.67
C LEU A 65 -8.11 4.84 -0.15
N ILE A 66 -8.11 5.09 1.16
CA ILE A 66 -7.40 6.22 1.77
C ILE A 66 -5.91 5.92 2.01
N THR A 67 -5.51 4.64 2.03
CA THR A 67 -4.10 4.23 2.06
C THR A 67 -3.51 4.07 0.66
N GLY A 68 -4.32 4.19 -0.40
CA GLY A 68 -3.86 4.17 -1.79
C GLY A 68 -3.28 2.82 -2.25
N SER A 69 -3.56 1.73 -1.53
CA SER A 69 -2.96 0.41 -1.76
C SER A 69 -3.85 -0.50 -2.60
N ALA A 70 -3.25 -1.37 -3.41
CA ALA A 70 -3.98 -2.43 -4.12
C ALA A 70 -4.36 -3.58 -3.16
N ASN A 71 -5.52 -4.20 -3.39
CA ASN A 71 -5.87 -5.47 -2.74
C ASN A 71 -5.23 -6.67 -3.45
N ALA A 72 -5.21 -7.81 -2.78
CA ALA A 72 -4.65 -9.06 -3.28
C ALA A 72 -5.35 -9.57 -4.56
N PHE A 73 -6.63 -9.24 -4.75
CA PHE A 73 -7.40 -9.74 -5.90
C PHE A 73 -7.17 -8.93 -7.17
N SER A 74 -7.16 -7.60 -7.10
CA SER A 74 -7.14 -6.72 -8.27
C SER A 74 -5.75 -6.18 -8.64
N GLY A 75 -4.75 -6.33 -7.78
CA GLY A 75 -3.40 -5.82 -8.07
C GLY A 75 -2.25 -6.47 -7.30
N GLY A 76 -2.53 -7.25 -6.25
CA GLY A 76 -1.50 -7.94 -5.45
C GLY A 76 -1.29 -9.42 -5.78
N ALA A 77 -1.95 -9.95 -6.81
CA ALA A 77 -1.89 -11.38 -7.13
C ALA A 77 -0.48 -11.78 -7.57
N THR A 78 0.15 -12.67 -6.81
CA THR A 78 1.53 -13.14 -7.06
C THR A 78 1.56 -14.32 -8.02
N PHE A 79 0.58 -15.22 -7.93
CA PHE A 79 0.51 -16.42 -8.75
C PHE A 79 -0.46 -16.21 -9.91
N TYR A 80 -0.04 -16.65 -11.09
CA TYR A 80 -0.83 -16.57 -12.31
C TYR A 80 -2.16 -17.33 -12.13
N PRO A 81 -3.32 -16.64 -12.14
CA PRO A 81 -4.62 -17.23 -11.83
C PRO A 81 -5.30 -17.88 -13.05
N GLY A 82 -4.65 -17.85 -14.23
CA GLY A 82 -5.22 -18.26 -15.52
C GLY A 82 -5.46 -17.07 -16.45
N ASP A 83 -5.86 -17.35 -17.70
CA ASP A 83 -6.09 -16.32 -18.72
C ASP A 83 -7.41 -15.57 -18.49
N GLU A 84 -8.44 -16.29 -18.04
CA GLU A 84 -9.80 -15.79 -17.93
C GLU A 84 -10.42 -16.11 -16.56
N MET A 85 -11.38 -15.28 -16.19
CA MET A 85 -12.25 -15.45 -15.04
C MET A 85 -13.70 -15.38 -15.49
N ILE A 86 -14.43 -16.46 -15.24
CA ILE A 86 -15.85 -16.60 -15.60
C ILE A 86 -16.68 -16.49 -14.31
N LEU A 87 -17.54 -15.47 -14.24
CA LEU A 87 -18.45 -15.25 -13.12
C LEU A 87 -19.86 -15.74 -13.45
N GLU A 88 -20.45 -16.56 -12.59
CA GLU A 88 -21.87 -16.95 -12.64
C GLU A 88 -22.64 -16.31 -11.47
N PHE A 89 -23.91 -15.97 -11.70
CA PHE A 89 -24.73 -15.22 -10.74
C PHE A 89 -25.99 -16.00 -10.36
N GLY A 90 -26.48 -15.79 -9.13
CA GLY A 90 -27.65 -16.48 -8.57
C GLY A 90 -28.99 -16.12 -9.23
N ASP A 91 -29.06 -15.02 -9.97
CA ASP A 91 -30.24 -14.61 -10.75
C ASP A 91 -30.31 -15.26 -12.14
N ASN A 92 -29.39 -16.18 -12.45
CA ASN A 92 -29.30 -16.90 -13.72
C ASN A 92 -29.07 -15.98 -14.95
N ARG A 93 -28.53 -14.78 -14.76
CA ARG A 93 -28.04 -13.97 -15.90
C ARG A 93 -26.90 -14.72 -16.63
N PRO A 94 -26.61 -14.41 -17.90
CA PRO A 94 -25.48 -15.00 -18.62
C PRO A 94 -24.16 -14.80 -17.88
N ALA A 95 -23.32 -15.84 -17.88
CA ALA A 95 -21.98 -15.78 -17.30
C ALA A 95 -21.17 -14.63 -17.91
N GLN A 96 -20.35 -13.98 -17.08
CA GLN A 96 -19.50 -12.87 -17.50
C GLN A 96 -18.04 -13.29 -17.51
N ASN A 97 -17.38 -13.08 -18.64
CA ASN A 97 -15.97 -13.40 -18.82
C ASN A 97 -15.13 -12.12 -18.65
N TYR A 98 -14.06 -12.25 -17.86
CA TYR A 98 -13.06 -11.23 -17.62
C TYR A 98 -11.69 -11.78 -17.98
N SER A 99 -10.81 -10.93 -18.50
CA SER A 99 -9.41 -11.28 -18.74
C SER A 99 -8.54 -10.69 -17.65
N TRP A 100 -7.54 -11.45 -17.21
CA TRP A 100 -6.51 -10.93 -16.31
C TRP A 100 -5.53 -10.06 -17.10
N LEU A 101 -5.20 -8.89 -16.56
CA LEU A 101 -4.16 -8.02 -17.09
C LEU A 101 -3.02 -7.95 -16.08
N ALA A 102 -1.85 -8.45 -16.47
CA ALA A 102 -0.66 -8.42 -15.64
C ALA A 102 0.19 -7.19 -15.99
N PHE A 103 0.65 -6.50 -14.95
CA PHE A 103 1.68 -5.46 -15.05
C PHE A 103 2.90 -5.93 -14.25
N TYR A 104 4.09 -5.71 -14.78
CA TYR A 104 5.32 -5.85 -14.01
C TYR A 104 5.93 -4.46 -13.82
N ASN A 105 6.34 -4.18 -12.60
CA ASN A 105 7.10 -2.97 -12.30
C ASN A 105 8.50 -3.15 -12.89
N SER A 106 8.80 -2.38 -13.94
CA SER A 106 10.07 -2.51 -14.65
C SER A 106 11.08 -1.46 -14.18
N PRO A 107 12.36 -1.83 -13.94
CA PRO A 107 13.42 -0.85 -13.67
C PRO A 107 13.82 -0.05 -14.93
N GLY A 108 13.22 -0.33 -16.09
CA GLY A 108 13.48 0.36 -17.34
C GLY A 108 12.86 -0.34 -18.55
N TYR A 109 13.25 0.03 -19.77
CA TYR A 109 12.80 -0.70 -20.96
C TYR A 109 13.56 -2.02 -21.08
N THR A 110 12.85 -3.14 -20.93
CA THR A 110 13.41 -4.50 -21.05
C THR A 110 13.44 -5.02 -22.48
N GLY A 111 12.73 -4.37 -23.40
CA GLY A 111 12.26 -5.00 -24.64
C GLY A 111 11.14 -6.01 -24.36
N PRO A 112 10.61 -6.69 -25.40
CA PRO A 112 9.58 -7.70 -25.20
C PRO A 112 10.16 -8.92 -24.46
N LEU A 113 9.65 -9.20 -23.27
CA LEU A 113 9.88 -10.46 -22.56
C LEU A 113 8.95 -11.51 -23.17
N ALA A 114 9.47 -12.29 -24.13
CA ALA A 114 8.66 -13.18 -24.96
C ALA A 114 8.58 -14.60 -24.37
N THR A 115 9.54 -14.98 -23.52
CA THR A 115 9.63 -16.30 -22.90
C THR A 115 9.88 -16.21 -21.40
N GLY A 116 9.56 -17.29 -20.67
CA GLY A 116 9.94 -17.40 -19.27
C GLY A 116 11.46 -17.34 -19.04
N GLY A 117 12.26 -17.71 -20.05
CA GLY A 117 13.72 -17.58 -20.02
C GLY A 117 14.18 -16.12 -20.06
N ASP A 118 13.55 -15.27 -20.86
CA ASP A 118 13.85 -13.83 -20.89
C ASP A 118 13.55 -13.18 -19.53
N PHE A 119 12.42 -13.57 -18.93
CA PHE A 119 12.02 -13.13 -17.60
C PHE A 119 13.02 -13.57 -16.53
N TYR A 120 13.38 -14.86 -16.49
CA TYR A 120 14.33 -15.40 -15.51
C TYR A 120 15.71 -14.76 -15.65
N ASN A 121 16.23 -14.66 -16.88
CA ASN A 121 17.53 -14.05 -17.13
C ASN A 121 17.56 -12.60 -16.64
N PHE A 122 16.55 -11.81 -16.98
CA PHE A 122 16.52 -10.40 -16.59
C PHE A 122 16.31 -10.20 -15.09
N PHE A 123 15.24 -10.76 -14.52
CA PHE A 123 14.86 -10.47 -13.13
C PHE A 123 15.61 -11.28 -12.08
N VAL A 124 16.08 -12.49 -12.41
CA VAL A 124 16.77 -13.38 -11.46
C VAL A 124 18.28 -13.35 -11.64
N LEU A 125 18.79 -13.31 -12.87
CA LEU A 125 20.24 -13.35 -13.13
C LEU A 125 20.85 -11.97 -13.44
N ASN A 126 20.04 -10.91 -13.54
CA ASN A 126 20.47 -9.60 -14.04
C ASN A 126 21.12 -9.65 -15.44
N LEU A 127 20.72 -10.62 -16.26
CA LEU A 127 21.19 -10.79 -17.62
C LEU A 127 20.19 -10.16 -18.58
N ALA A 128 20.65 -9.16 -19.31
CA ALA A 128 19.87 -8.54 -20.36
C ALA A 128 19.39 -9.59 -21.39
N PRO A 129 18.08 -9.63 -21.73
CA PRO A 129 17.56 -10.44 -22.82
C PRO A 129 18.31 -10.17 -24.14
N ALA A 130 18.33 -11.14 -25.06
CA ALA A 130 19.08 -10.99 -26.32
C ALA A 130 18.57 -9.82 -27.20
N ASN A 131 17.32 -9.39 -27.01
CA ASN A 131 16.68 -8.26 -27.67
C ASN A 131 16.77 -6.95 -26.86
N TYR A 132 17.48 -6.95 -25.72
CA TYR A 132 17.71 -5.76 -24.92
C TYR A 132 18.62 -4.78 -25.68
N ASN A 133 18.13 -3.57 -25.91
CA ASN A 133 18.87 -2.53 -26.61
C ASN A 133 19.21 -1.40 -25.63
N THR A 134 20.50 -1.31 -25.27
CA THR A 134 21.04 -0.28 -24.37
C THR A 134 20.74 1.15 -24.85
N THR A 135 20.62 1.37 -26.16
CA THR A 135 20.25 2.66 -26.75
C THR A 135 18.77 2.98 -26.52
N SER A 136 17.89 1.96 -26.58
CA SER A 136 16.49 2.11 -26.21
C SER A 136 16.35 2.34 -24.71
N THR A 137 17.08 1.60 -23.87
CA THR A 137 17.08 1.85 -22.42
C THR A 137 17.60 3.23 -22.09
N ALA A 138 18.68 3.69 -22.71
CA ALA A 138 19.18 5.05 -22.56
C ALA A 138 18.15 6.08 -23.07
N TYR A 139 17.43 5.79 -24.16
CA TYR A 139 16.33 6.62 -24.64
C TYR A 139 15.19 6.67 -23.62
N TYR A 140 14.69 5.54 -23.11
CA TYR A 140 13.62 5.47 -22.11
C TYR A 140 14.04 6.02 -20.74
N ALA A 141 15.31 5.92 -20.37
CA ALA A 141 15.89 6.55 -19.19
C ALA A 141 16.15 8.06 -19.40
N SER A 142 16.32 8.49 -20.66
CA SER A 142 16.46 9.90 -21.06
C SER A 142 15.13 10.57 -21.37
N LEU A 143 14.06 9.77 -21.57
CA LEU A 143 12.71 10.30 -21.49
C LEU A 143 12.66 10.97 -20.13
N PRO A 144 12.13 12.21 -20.06
CA PRO A 144 11.97 12.84 -18.79
C PRO A 144 11.26 11.83 -17.90
N THR A 145 11.90 11.42 -16.80
CA THR A 145 11.13 10.92 -15.68
C THR A 145 9.98 11.89 -15.55
N TYR A 146 8.78 11.41 -15.24
CA TYR A 146 7.80 12.30 -14.66
C TYR A 146 8.35 12.68 -13.27
N ASN A 147 9.47 13.41 -13.23
CA ASN A 147 9.62 14.57 -12.41
C ASN A 147 8.29 15.27 -12.60
N SER A 148 7.40 15.00 -11.66
CA SER A 148 6.51 16.01 -11.16
C SER A 148 7.43 17.20 -10.92
N THR A 149 7.63 17.99 -11.99
CA THR A 149 7.93 19.38 -11.84
C THR A 149 6.91 19.77 -10.82
N THR A 150 7.41 20.15 -9.65
CA THR A 150 6.66 20.88 -8.65
C THR A 150 6.17 22.13 -9.37
N VAL A 151 5.15 21.99 -10.22
CA VAL A 151 4.07 22.93 -10.28
C VAL A 151 3.71 22.98 -8.81
N LYS A 152 4.09 24.08 -8.17
CA LYS A 152 3.44 24.51 -6.93
C LYS A 152 1.98 24.76 -7.31
N THR A 153 1.24 23.72 -7.68
CA THR A 153 -0.18 23.67 -7.45
C THR A 153 -0.26 23.86 -5.95
N ASN A 154 -0.96 24.89 -5.49
CA ASN A 154 -1.32 24.99 -4.09
C ASN A 154 -1.97 23.66 -3.72
N GLN A 155 -1.20 22.75 -3.11
CA GLN A 155 -1.67 21.42 -2.78
C GLN A 155 -2.74 21.63 -1.71
N THR A 156 -4.00 21.50 -2.11
CA THR A 156 -5.13 21.61 -1.21
C THR A 156 -5.17 20.35 -0.39
N TYR A 157 -4.65 20.42 0.83
CA TYR A 157 -4.78 19.35 1.80
C TYR A 157 -6.24 19.14 2.18
N LEU A 158 -6.56 17.88 2.44
CA LEU A 158 -7.89 17.46 2.85
C LEU A 158 -8.13 17.84 4.32
N THR A 159 -9.39 17.93 4.71
CA THR A 159 -9.81 18.04 6.12
C THR A 159 -10.60 16.81 6.58
N SER A 160 -10.95 15.93 5.65
CA SER A 160 -11.64 14.67 5.85
C SER A 160 -11.35 13.73 4.68
N TRP A 161 -11.38 12.43 4.95
CA TRP A 161 -11.32 11.38 3.94
C TRP A 161 -12.59 11.20 3.12
N HIS A 162 -13.69 11.88 3.46
CA HIS A 162 -14.99 11.72 2.80
C HIS A 162 -14.94 11.92 1.27
N SER A 163 -14.08 12.81 0.78
CA SER A 163 -13.92 13.05 -0.67
C SER A 163 -13.22 11.92 -1.42
N VAL A 164 -12.40 11.13 -0.72
CA VAL A 164 -11.71 9.94 -1.24
C VAL A 164 -12.62 8.72 -1.08
N ALA A 165 -13.21 8.57 0.09
CA ALA A 165 -14.09 7.47 0.44
C ALA A 165 -15.29 8.01 1.23
N SER A 166 -16.46 8.09 0.57
CA SER A 166 -17.68 8.69 1.12
C SER A 166 -18.23 8.00 2.38
N ALA A 167 -17.71 6.82 2.72
CA ALA A 167 -18.07 6.13 3.95
C ALA A 167 -17.55 6.85 5.21
N TYR A 168 -16.42 7.55 5.12
CA TYR A 168 -15.96 8.40 6.21
C TYR A 168 -16.88 9.62 6.37
N PRO A 169 -17.22 10.04 7.60
CA PRO A 169 -17.98 11.28 7.78
C PRO A 169 -17.24 12.50 7.25
N ALA A 170 -17.97 13.47 6.69
CA ALA A 170 -17.40 14.71 6.20
C ALA A 170 -16.94 15.64 7.34
N ASP A 171 -17.64 15.62 8.47
CA ASP A 171 -17.36 16.45 9.65
C ASP A 171 -16.36 15.75 10.57
N THR A 172 -15.10 16.17 10.51
CA THR A 172 -14.04 15.69 11.41
C THR A 172 -14.00 16.51 12.69
N LEU A 173 -13.71 15.84 13.82
CA LEU A 173 -13.37 16.50 15.08
C LEU A 173 -11.98 17.14 14.99
N SER A 174 -10.99 16.40 14.49
CA SER A 174 -9.66 16.87 14.15
C SER A 174 -9.11 16.10 12.95
N HIS A 175 -8.07 16.61 12.33
CA HIS A 175 -7.35 15.93 11.26
C HIS A 175 -5.87 16.30 11.32
N GLN A 176 -5.02 15.38 10.87
CA GLN A 176 -3.60 15.64 10.73
C GLN A 176 -3.36 16.75 9.71
N LYS A 177 -2.39 17.62 9.99
CA LYS A 177 -1.92 18.57 8.97
C LYS A 177 -1.38 17.80 7.76
N LYS A 178 -1.47 18.43 6.59
CA LYS A 178 -1.07 17.82 5.32
C LYS A 178 -1.79 16.49 5.02
N LEU A 179 -3.06 16.34 5.41
CA LEU A 179 -3.87 15.17 5.04
C LEU A 179 -3.99 15.09 3.50
N SER A 180 -3.50 14.00 2.91
CA SER A 180 -3.57 13.74 1.46
C SER A 180 -3.20 12.28 1.17
N LEU A 181 -3.59 11.77 0.00
CA LEU A 181 -3.10 10.48 -0.52
C LEU A 181 -1.59 10.48 -0.86
N THR A 182 -0.98 11.66 -0.93
CA THR A 182 0.39 11.88 -1.44
C THR A 182 1.32 12.53 -0.43
N SER A 183 0.91 12.63 0.84
CA SER A 183 1.75 13.08 1.95
C SER A 183 1.53 12.19 3.16
N SER A 184 2.39 12.30 4.17
CA SER A 184 2.34 11.50 5.40
C SER A 184 1.17 11.84 6.35
N GLY A 185 0.36 12.84 6.02
CA GLY A 185 -0.85 13.16 6.77
C GLY A 185 -1.94 12.12 6.54
N SER A 186 -2.32 11.37 7.58
CA SER A 186 -3.30 10.28 7.45
C SER A 186 -4.35 10.17 8.56
N ILE A 187 -4.09 10.75 9.74
CA ILE A 187 -5.01 10.68 10.88
C ILE A 187 -6.22 11.59 10.69
N THR A 188 -7.40 11.05 11.00
CA THR A 188 -8.64 11.82 11.18
C THR A 188 -9.34 11.37 12.45
N SER A 189 -10.16 12.24 13.03
CA SER A 189 -10.96 11.91 14.20
C SER A 189 -12.39 12.43 14.09
N TYR A 190 -13.29 11.87 14.89
CA TYR A 190 -14.73 12.08 14.79
C TYR A 190 -15.41 12.03 16.16
N MET A 191 -16.63 12.57 16.26
CA MET A 191 -17.45 12.49 17.48
C MET A 191 -18.87 11.98 17.16
N LEU A 192 -19.22 10.83 17.72
CA LEU A 192 -20.57 10.26 17.68
C LEU A 192 -21.34 10.76 18.89
N ARG A 193 -22.08 11.86 18.69
CA ARG A 193 -22.68 12.64 19.79
C ARG A 193 -23.81 11.91 20.50
N ASP A 194 -24.61 11.15 19.76
CA ASP A 194 -25.77 10.40 20.26
C ASP A 194 -25.37 9.26 21.21
N ILE A 195 -24.17 8.70 21.05
CA ILE A 195 -23.58 7.69 21.96
C ILE A 195 -22.36 8.21 22.74
N SER A 196 -22.12 9.53 22.73
CA SER A 196 -21.02 10.19 23.45
C SER A 196 -19.67 9.47 23.30
N THR A 197 -19.31 9.12 22.06
CA THR A 197 -18.12 8.33 21.73
C THR A 197 -17.25 9.07 20.73
N ALA A 198 -15.97 9.23 21.04
CA ALA A 198 -14.99 9.80 20.11
C ALA A 198 -14.31 8.68 19.31
N VAL A 199 -13.96 8.95 18.06
CA VAL A 199 -13.28 7.98 17.18
C VAL A 199 -11.97 8.56 16.67
N LEU A 200 -10.90 7.81 16.76
CA LEU A 200 -9.59 8.12 16.20
C LEU A 200 -9.26 7.11 15.10
N SER A 201 -9.15 7.55 13.85
CA SER A 201 -8.78 6.71 12.72
C SER A 201 -7.29 6.85 12.43
N ILE A 202 -6.54 5.75 12.60
CA ILE A 202 -5.10 5.65 12.32
C ILE A 202 -4.91 4.58 11.24
N PRO A 203 -5.02 4.94 9.96
CA PRO A 203 -4.88 3.98 8.86
C PRO A 203 -3.43 3.54 8.63
N THR A 204 -2.44 4.24 9.19
CA THR A 204 -1.02 3.85 9.13
C THR A 204 -0.21 4.52 10.24
N PHE A 205 0.90 3.89 10.64
CA PHE A 205 1.97 4.51 11.44
C PHE A 205 3.15 4.97 10.56
N ASN A 206 2.97 5.04 9.24
CA ASN A 206 3.97 5.59 8.33
C ASN A 206 3.88 7.14 8.33
N ALA A 207 4.73 7.78 9.13
CA ALA A 207 4.86 9.24 9.17
C ALA A 207 6.32 9.71 9.17
N TYR A 208 7.21 9.06 8.40
CA TYR A 208 8.67 9.32 8.41
C TYR A 208 9.07 10.80 8.31
N SER A 209 8.28 11.61 7.59
CA SER A 209 8.56 13.04 7.39
C SER A 209 7.68 14.00 8.22
N ASP A 210 6.76 13.50 9.04
CA ASP A 210 5.67 14.30 9.63
C ASP A 210 5.27 13.83 11.05
N ILE A 211 6.18 13.21 11.81
CA ILE A 211 5.99 12.74 13.20
C ILE A 211 5.35 13.84 14.08
N GLU A 212 5.84 15.07 14.01
CA GLU A 212 5.30 16.20 14.78
C GLU A 212 3.81 16.44 14.49
N THR A 213 3.40 16.35 13.22
CA THR A 213 1.99 16.57 12.85
C THR A 213 1.11 15.41 13.25
N PHE A 214 1.65 14.18 13.25
CA PHE A 214 0.98 12.98 13.74
C PHE A 214 0.70 13.12 15.24
N SER A 215 1.74 13.42 16.04
CA SER A 215 1.62 13.64 17.49
C SER A 215 0.69 14.82 17.80
N GLY A 216 0.75 15.89 17.01
CA GLY A 216 -0.17 17.03 17.14
C GLY A 216 -1.65 16.63 16.92
N ALA A 217 -1.94 15.83 15.89
CA ALA A 217 -3.30 15.36 15.62
C ALA A 217 -3.88 14.49 16.76
N LEU A 218 -3.01 13.70 17.39
CA LEU A 218 -3.33 12.87 18.54
C LEU A 218 -3.63 13.71 19.80
N ILE A 219 -2.81 14.72 20.08
CA ILE A 219 -3.05 15.67 21.18
C ILE A 219 -4.38 16.41 20.94
N ASP A 220 -4.59 16.93 19.73
CA ASP A 220 -5.83 17.61 19.35
C ASP A 220 -7.05 16.69 19.52
N PHE A 221 -6.93 15.40 19.19
CA PHE A 221 -7.98 14.42 19.40
C PHE A 221 -8.31 14.26 20.90
N VAL A 222 -7.31 14.00 21.74
CA VAL A 222 -7.51 13.79 23.18
C VAL A 222 -8.16 15.01 23.82
N ASP A 223 -7.65 16.20 23.54
CA ASP A 223 -8.16 17.46 24.10
C ASP A 223 -9.60 17.74 23.69
N GLN A 224 -9.90 17.59 22.39
CA GLN A 224 -11.24 17.86 21.88
C GLN A 224 -12.27 16.82 22.34
N ALA A 225 -11.90 15.53 22.36
CA ALA A 225 -12.78 14.46 22.84
C ALA A 225 -13.12 14.65 24.33
N ARG A 226 -12.13 15.02 25.16
CA ARG A 226 -12.36 15.34 26.59
C ARG A 226 -13.23 16.58 26.76
N LYS A 227 -12.98 17.64 26.00
CA LYS A 227 -13.79 18.87 26.03
C LYS A 227 -15.25 18.63 25.66
N LEU A 228 -15.52 17.65 24.79
CA LEU A 228 -16.86 17.22 24.41
C LEU A 228 -17.44 16.14 25.34
N ASN A 229 -16.77 15.81 26.45
CA ASN A 229 -17.17 14.78 27.42
C ASN A 229 -17.41 13.41 26.76
N ALA A 230 -16.56 13.01 25.81
CA ALA A 230 -16.60 11.67 25.26
C ALA A 230 -16.42 10.64 26.38
N SER A 231 -17.40 9.76 26.53
CA SER A 231 -17.43 8.72 27.57
C SER A 231 -16.67 7.47 27.16
N LYS A 232 -16.55 7.24 25.85
CA LYS A 232 -15.91 6.08 25.22
C LYS A 232 -15.04 6.54 24.04
N VAL A 233 -14.08 5.71 23.69
CA VAL A 233 -13.20 5.91 22.52
C VAL A 233 -13.17 4.66 21.66
N ILE A 234 -13.26 4.85 20.34
CA ILE A 234 -12.93 3.82 19.36
C ILE A 234 -11.65 4.24 18.63
N ILE A 235 -10.68 3.34 18.53
CA ILE A 235 -9.47 3.54 17.73
C ILE A 235 -9.55 2.61 16.52
N ASP A 236 -9.74 3.18 15.34
CA ASP A 236 -9.89 2.48 14.08
C ASP A 236 -8.52 2.30 13.41
N LEU A 237 -8.13 1.03 13.23
CA LEU A 237 -6.83 0.59 12.70
C LEU A 237 -7.01 -0.24 11.42
N GLN A 238 -8.16 -0.15 10.74
CA GLN A 238 -8.38 -0.90 9.51
C GLN A 238 -7.28 -0.61 8.47
N GLN A 239 -6.81 -1.66 7.80
CA GLN A 239 -5.73 -1.61 6.80
C GLN A 239 -4.37 -1.11 7.31
N ASN A 240 -4.17 -0.96 8.63
CA ASN A 240 -2.93 -0.39 9.16
C ASN A 240 -1.76 -1.39 9.10
N THR A 241 -0.83 -1.15 8.18
CA THR A 241 0.35 -1.99 7.93
C THR A 241 1.54 -1.68 8.84
N GLY A 242 1.38 -0.81 9.82
CA GLY A 242 2.47 -0.35 10.68
C GLY A 242 3.18 0.87 10.11
N GLY A 243 4.51 0.94 10.29
CA GLY A 243 5.34 2.12 10.05
C GLY A 243 6.32 2.32 11.20
N LEU A 244 6.45 3.55 11.69
CA LEU A 244 7.40 3.89 12.75
C LEU A 244 6.99 3.35 14.13
N GLU A 245 7.80 2.45 14.71
CA GLU A 245 7.58 1.87 16.05
C GLU A 245 7.31 2.93 17.13
N ALA A 246 8.03 4.05 17.03
CA ALA A 246 7.91 5.21 17.91
C ALA A 246 6.48 5.72 18.08
N LEU A 247 5.69 5.69 16.99
CA LEU A 247 4.33 6.21 17.01
C LEU A 247 3.38 5.26 17.75
N ALA A 248 3.65 3.95 17.78
CA ALA A 248 2.88 3.04 18.63
C ALA A 248 3.12 3.35 20.12
N PHE A 249 4.37 3.61 20.51
CA PHE A 249 4.69 4.04 21.87
C PHE A 249 4.07 5.39 22.23
N GLU A 250 4.12 6.37 21.31
CA GLU A 250 3.51 7.69 21.53
C GLU A 250 1.98 7.61 21.65
N VAL A 251 1.31 6.86 20.76
CA VAL A 251 -0.15 6.66 20.88
C VAL A 251 -0.49 5.97 22.20
N PHE A 252 0.22 4.89 22.54
CA PHE A 252 0.00 4.20 23.82
C PHE A 252 0.18 5.15 25.01
N ARG A 253 1.24 5.95 25.04
CA ARG A 253 1.54 6.91 26.11
C ARG A 253 0.45 7.98 26.26
N GLN A 254 -0.16 8.45 25.18
CA GLN A 254 -1.22 9.45 25.26
C GLN A 254 -2.52 8.89 25.87
N PHE A 255 -2.79 7.59 25.71
CA PHE A 255 -3.93 6.92 26.35
C PHE A 255 -3.61 6.37 27.75
N PHE A 256 -2.37 5.95 28.00
CA PHE A 256 -1.94 5.32 29.25
C PHE A 256 -0.58 5.87 29.74
N PRO A 257 -0.49 7.17 30.08
CA PRO A 257 0.78 7.81 30.41
C PRO A 257 1.46 7.27 31.68
N GLY A 258 0.70 6.62 32.57
CA GLY A 258 1.22 5.94 33.77
C GLY A 258 1.62 4.48 33.58
N VAL A 259 1.56 3.93 32.35
CA VAL A 259 1.87 2.53 32.06
C VAL A 259 3.09 2.46 31.14
N THR A 260 4.10 1.70 31.53
CA THR A 260 5.22 1.35 30.65
C THR A 260 4.87 0.07 29.91
N PRO A 261 4.71 0.09 28.57
CA PRO A 261 4.43 -1.13 27.81
C PRO A 261 5.64 -2.06 27.84
N PHE A 262 5.41 -3.38 27.83
CA PHE A 262 6.49 -4.35 27.98
C PHE A 262 7.35 -4.47 26.71
N ALA A 263 6.73 -4.54 25.53
CA ALA A 263 7.37 -4.60 24.21
C ALA A 263 8.66 -5.45 24.10
N GLY A 264 8.78 -6.54 24.86
CA GLY A 264 10.01 -7.31 24.96
C GLY A 264 10.35 -8.06 23.67
N SER A 265 11.65 -8.23 23.42
CA SER A 265 12.14 -8.95 22.25
C SER A 265 13.34 -9.84 22.55
N ARG A 266 13.63 -10.79 21.67
CA ARG A 266 14.82 -11.65 21.75
C ARG A 266 15.33 -12.04 20.38
N MET A 267 16.59 -12.42 20.30
CA MET A 267 17.22 -12.90 19.07
C MET A 267 17.55 -14.39 19.19
N ARG A 268 17.52 -15.11 18.06
CA ARG A 268 18.09 -16.46 17.97
C ARG A 268 19.61 -16.38 18.11
N SER A 269 20.18 -17.16 19.01
CA SER A 269 21.63 -17.20 19.20
C SER A 269 22.29 -17.95 18.04
N HIS A 270 23.26 -17.32 17.38
CA HIS A 270 24.03 -17.90 16.29
C HIS A 270 25.52 -17.51 16.43
N GLY A 271 26.45 -18.36 15.98
CA GLY A 271 27.89 -18.09 16.12
C GLY A 271 28.34 -16.78 15.45
N MET A 272 27.84 -16.50 14.24
CA MET A 272 28.10 -15.22 13.55
C MET A 272 27.47 -14.02 14.26
N ALA A 273 26.24 -14.17 14.78
CA ALA A 273 25.60 -13.12 15.58
C ALA A 273 26.42 -12.83 16.86
N ASN A 274 27.02 -13.86 17.46
CA ASN A 274 27.90 -13.69 18.61
C ASN A 274 29.17 -12.91 18.26
N ILE A 275 29.83 -13.22 17.15
CA ILE A 275 31.02 -12.49 16.69
C ILE A 275 30.67 -11.03 16.42
N LEU A 276 29.56 -10.80 15.70
CA LEU A 276 29.13 -9.47 15.31
C LEU A 276 28.78 -8.61 16.54
N GLY A 277 27.87 -9.08 17.39
CA GLY A 277 27.44 -8.34 18.56
C GLY A 277 28.52 -8.16 19.64
N ASP A 278 29.38 -9.17 19.88
CA ASP A 278 30.51 -9.04 20.80
C ASP A 278 31.52 -7.98 20.31
N THR A 279 31.77 -7.95 19.00
CA THR A 279 32.66 -6.96 18.38
C THR A 279 32.08 -5.55 18.49
N MET A 280 30.84 -5.37 18.03
CA MET A 280 30.21 -4.04 17.97
C MET A 280 29.91 -3.49 19.36
N THR A 281 29.43 -4.31 20.30
CA THR A 281 29.22 -3.87 21.68
C THR A 281 30.53 -3.44 22.36
N ARG A 282 31.64 -4.19 22.20
CA ARG A 282 32.94 -3.77 22.77
C ARG A 282 33.50 -2.52 22.10
N TYR A 283 33.33 -2.38 20.78
CA TYR A 283 33.74 -1.18 20.07
C TYR A 283 33.00 0.03 20.63
N PHE A 284 31.67 -0.06 20.73
CA PHE A 284 30.80 0.97 21.29
C PHE A 284 31.22 1.38 22.72
N GLN A 285 31.49 0.41 23.61
CA GLN A 285 31.91 0.68 24.99
C GLN A 285 33.24 1.47 25.11
N ASN A 286 34.06 1.50 24.06
CA ASN A 286 35.30 2.28 24.02
C ASN A 286 35.12 3.68 23.40
N LEU A 287 33.94 3.99 22.86
CA LEU A 287 33.66 5.31 22.29
C LEU A 287 33.47 6.35 23.40
N PRO A 288 33.96 7.59 23.21
CA PRO A 288 33.61 8.71 24.08
C PRO A 288 32.11 8.99 23.99
N ALA A 289 31.42 9.14 25.13
CA ALA A 289 29.97 9.37 25.19
C ALA A 289 29.49 10.65 24.47
N ASN A 290 30.41 11.54 24.09
CA ASN A 290 30.13 12.79 23.36
C ASN A 290 30.64 12.76 21.90
N SER A 291 30.99 11.59 21.37
CA SER A 291 31.40 11.45 19.98
C SER A 291 30.21 11.20 19.07
N SER A 292 30.31 11.63 17.82
CA SER A 292 29.29 11.36 16.80
C SER A 292 29.07 9.86 16.55
N GLU A 293 30.13 9.06 16.72
CA GLU A 293 30.06 7.61 16.62
C GLU A 293 29.23 7.01 17.76
N TYR A 294 29.34 7.53 18.98
CA TYR A 294 28.50 7.08 20.09
C TYR A 294 27.02 7.33 19.79
N GLU A 295 26.68 8.54 19.35
CA GLU A 295 25.31 8.90 18.96
C GLU A 295 24.77 8.01 17.82
N TYR A 296 25.63 7.62 16.88
CA TYR A 296 25.27 6.74 15.78
C TYR A 296 25.04 5.28 16.23
N TYR A 297 25.91 4.72 17.08
CA TYR A 297 25.87 3.29 17.43
C TYR A 297 24.98 2.94 18.62
N ILE A 298 24.54 3.91 19.43
CA ILE A 298 23.76 3.67 20.67
C ILE A 298 22.46 2.88 20.45
N PHE A 299 21.88 2.97 19.25
CA PHE A 299 20.61 2.34 18.91
C PHE A 299 20.73 1.11 18.02
N GLU A 300 21.93 0.81 17.50
CA GLU A 300 22.15 -0.31 16.57
C GLU A 300 21.88 -1.66 17.22
N ASP A 301 21.32 -2.61 16.47
CA ASP A 301 20.85 -3.90 17.02
C ASP A 301 21.98 -4.81 17.52
N TRP A 302 23.21 -4.57 17.08
CA TRP A 302 24.41 -5.29 17.54
C TRP A 302 25.10 -4.61 18.74
N VAL A 303 24.48 -3.56 19.30
CA VAL A 303 24.88 -2.85 20.52
C VAL A 303 23.77 -2.98 21.58
N VAL A 304 24.07 -3.65 22.69
CA VAL A 304 23.04 -4.03 23.69
C VAL A 304 23.11 -3.27 25.00
N THR A 305 24.19 -2.52 25.23
CA THR A 305 24.47 -1.91 26.54
C THR A 305 23.54 -0.74 26.91
N ASP A 306 22.80 -0.21 25.94
CA ASP A 306 21.76 0.80 26.15
C ASP A 306 20.34 0.20 26.12
N ARG A 307 20.23 -1.12 26.03
CA ARG A 307 18.96 -1.87 26.10
C ARG A 307 18.77 -2.45 27.48
N LEU A 308 17.51 -2.57 27.91
CA LEU A 308 17.14 -3.09 29.22
C LEU A 308 17.04 -4.60 29.20
N ASN A 309 17.64 -5.26 30.17
CA ASN A 309 17.36 -6.65 30.49
C ASN A 309 15.96 -6.75 31.12
N ALA A 310 15.03 -7.41 30.43
CA ALA A 310 13.63 -7.47 30.85
C ALA A 310 13.40 -8.15 32.21
N GLN A 311 14.37 -8.93 32.69
CA GLN A 311 14.28 -9.60 33.99
C GLN A 311 14.76 -8.72 35.14
N THR A 312 15.74 -7.85 34.91
CA THR A 312 16.35 -7.01 35.96
C THR A 312 15.88 -5.57 35.92
N GLY A 313 15.36 -5.10 34.78
CA GLY A 313 15.03 -3.70 34.54
C GLY A 313 16.27 -2.79 34.48
N GLN A 314 17.47 -3.37 34.35
CA GLN A 314 18.73 -2.64 34.22
C GLN A 314 19.28 -2.82 32.81
N ASN A 315 20.12 -1.87 32.37
CA ASN A 315 20.86 -2.01 31.12
C ASN A 315 21.71 -3.29 31.12
N PHE A 316 21.87 -3.93 29.96
CA PHE A 316 22.85 -5.01 29.82
C PHE A 316 24.27 -4.48 30.04
N SER A 317 25.10 -5.26 30.73
CA SER A 317 26.51 -4.91 30.98
C SER A 317 27.44 -5.30 29.83
N SER A 318 27.04 -6.28 29.01
CA SER A 318 27.85 -6.82 27.92
C SER A 318 27.02 -7.64 26.94
N TRP A 319 27.54 -7.87 25.74
CA TRP A 319 26.96 -8.81 24.78
C TRP A 319 26.85 -10.22 25.36
N ALA A 320 27.85 -10.69 26.11
CA ALA A 320 27.83 -12.02 26.71
C ALA A 320 26.67 -12.23 27.69
N GLU A 321 26.27 -11.18 28.42
CA GLU A 321 25.07 -11.22 29.27
C GLU A 321 23.81 -11.39 28.40
N PHE A 322 23.63 -10.52 27.40
CA PHE A 322 22.49 -10.57 26.49
C PHE A 322 22.40 -11.89 25.73
N PHE A 323 23.50 -12.34 25.13
CA PHE A 323 23.56 -13.52 24.26
C PHE A 323 23.09 -14.80 24.96
N GLY A 324 23.29 -14.89 26.29
CA GLY A 324 22.94 -16.07 27.07
C GLY A 324 23.61 -17.33 26.50
N PRO A 325 23.08 -18.52 26.80
CA PRO A 325 21.88 -18.82 26.04
C PRO A 325 20.72 -19.32 26.91
N ARG A 326 19.49 -18.98 26.48
CA ARG A 326 18.26 -19.66 26.89
C ARG A 326 17.98 -20.79 25.92
N MET A 327 18.06 -22.02 26.41
CA MET A 327 17.67 -23.21 25.65
C MET A 327 16.14 -23.33 25.62
N LEU A 328 15.55 -23.24 24.43
CA LEU A 328 14.10 -23.37 24.22
C LEU A 328 13.84 -24.21 22.98
N HIS A 329 13.02 -25.25 23.10
CA HIS A 329 12.64 -26.12 21.97
C HIS A 329 13.81 -26.65 21.12
N ASN A 330 14.92 -27.07 21.77
CA ASN A 330 16.17 -27.51 21.13
C ASN A 330 16.91 -26.45 20.31
N ASP A 331 16.60 -25.17 20.51
CA ASP A 331 17.36 -24.03 19.96
C ASP A 331 17.82 -23.09 21.10
N THR A 332 18.71 -22.18 20.77
CA THR A 332 19.31 -21.21 21.68
C THR A 332 18.86 -19.80 21.34
N PHE A 333 18.49 -19.02 22.36
CA PHE A 333 18.08 -17.63 22.22
C PHE A 333 18.79 -16.74 23.24
N SER A 334 18.86 -15.44 22.92
CA SER A 334 19.29 -14.41 23.85
C SER A 334 18.36 -14.31 25.06
N LEU A 335 18.79 -13.58 26.08
CA LEU A 335 17.90 -13.00 27.07
C LEU A 335 16.92 -12.03 26.41
N THR A 336 15.81 -11.76 27.09
CA THR A 336 14.80 -10.80 26.61
C THR A 336 15.26 -9.38 26.90
N GLU A 337 15.32 -8.58 25.86
CA GLU A 337 15.61 -7.14 25.92
C GLU A 337 14.32 -6.31 25.84
N GLN A 338 14.43 -5.05 26.26
CA GLN A 338 13.45 -3.98 26.02
C GLN A 338 14.19 -2.69 25.63
N TYR A 339 13.55 -1.84 24.84
CA TYR A 339 14.04 -0.49 24.60
C TYR A 339 14.07 0.34 25.89
N ASN A 340 15.13 1.11 26.08
CA ASN A 340 15.23 2.02 27.21
C ASN A 340 14.56 3.36 26.90
N LEU A 341 13.23 3.40 26.98
CA LEU A 341 12.46 4.62 26.69
C LEU A 341 12.73 5.75 27.69
N SER A 342 13.36 5.49 28.83
CA SER A 342 13.79 6.55 29.77
C SER A 342 15.08 7.24 29.36
N SER A 343 15.83 6.71 28.38
CA SER A 343 17.01 7.34 27.80
C SER A 343 16.61 8.25 26.63
N GLN A 344 16.79 9.55 26.79
CA GLN A 344 16.49 10.53 25.75
C GLN A 344 17.33 10.28 24.49
N VAL A 345 18.63 10.03 24.63
CA VAL A 345 19.53 9.77 23.50
C VAL A 345 19.11 8.49 22.76
N PHE A 346 18.65 7.46 23.49
CA PHE A 346 18.12 6.25 22.86
C PHE A 346 16.79 6.51 22.13
N ALA A 347 15.86 7.26 22.74
CA ALA A 347 14.58 7.57 22.10
C ALA A 347 14.75 8.43 20.83
N GLU A 348 15.60 9.45 20.89
CA GLU A 348 15.90 10.31 19.74
C GLU A 348 16.63 9.53 18.64
N GLY A 349 17.61 8.69 18.99
CA GLY A 349 18.37 7.90 18.02
C GLY A 349 17.58 6.72 17.43
N ALA A 350 17.06 5.84 18.27
CA ALA A 350 16.41 4.59 17.85
C ALA A 350 15.01 4.80 17.28
N LEU A 351 14.25 5.75 17.85
CA LEU A 351 12.84 5.93 17.57
C LEU A 351 12.55 7.24 16.81
N ASN A 352 13.54 8.11 16.64
CA ASN A 352 13.36 9.43 16.02
C ASN A 352 12.19 10.21 16.65
N ILE A 353 12.05 10.10 17.98
CA ILE A 353 11.01 10.78 18.75
C ILE A 353 11.60 11.44 19.98
N ASP A 354 11.24 12.71 20.18
CA ASP A 354 11.55 13.45 21.40
C ASP A 354 10.29 13.49 22.28
N PHE A 355 10.28 12.66 23.32
CA PHE A 355 9.25 12.73 24.34
C PHE A 355 9.38 14.03 25.15
N PRO A 356 8.28 14.59 25.68
CA PRO A 356 8.35 15.84 26.44
C PRO A 356 9.29 15.71 27.65
N ASN A 357 10.00 16.79 28.03
CA ASN A 357 10.88 16.80 29.20
C ASN A 357 10.24 16.28 30.50
N CYS A 358 8.92 16.42 30.67
CA CYS A 358 8.24 15.86 31.83
C CYS A 358 8.27 14.33 31.88
N TYR A 359 8.43 13.67 30.73
CA TYR A 359 8.45 12.21 30.61
C TYR A 359 9.78 11.67 31.13
N TYR A 360 10.90 12.20 30.62
CA TYR A 360 12.24 11.83 31.09
C TYR A 360 12.46 12.17 32.57
N ASN A 361 11.89 13.30 33.03
CA ASN A 361 11.98 13.70 34.43
C ASN A 361 10.92 13.04 35.34
N GLN A 362 10.05 12.17 34.82
CA GLN A 362 8.97 11.51 35.56
C GLN A 362 8.02 12.49 36.28
N THR A 363 7.75 13.64 35.65
CA THR A 363 6.86 14.71 36.15
C THR A 363 5.62 14.92 35.29
N CYS A 364 5.42 14.17 34.19
CA CYS A 364 4.17 14.25 33.43
C CYS A 364 2.97 13.78 34.26
N ASP A 365 1.78 14.28 33.93
CA ASP A 365 0.53 13.72 34.45
C ASP A 365 0.40 12.27 33.97
N SER A 366 0.29 11.34 34.93
CA SER A 366 0.14 9.91 34.69
C SER A 366 -1.33 9.47 34.61
N THR A 367 -2.26 10.41 34.70
CA THR A 367 -3.70 10.13 34.63
C THR A 367 -4.13 9.79 33.20
N ALA A 368 -4.61 8.57 33.00
CA ALA A 368 -5.22 8.17 31.73
C ALA A 368 -6.50 8.98 31.44
N PRO A 369 -6.69 9.49 30.21
CA PRO A 369 -7.88 10.25 29.84
C PRO A 369 -9.17 9.42 29.85
N TRP A 370 -9.07 8.10 29.66
CA TRP A 370 -10.17 7.14 29.79
C TRP A 370 -9.68 5.85 30.47
N ALA A 371 -10.57 5.15 31.16
CA ALA A 371 -10.29 3.80 31.64
C ALA A 371 -10.16 2.82 30.45
N PRO A 372 -9.36 1.74 30.56
CA PRO A 372 -9.24 0.75 29.49
C PRO A 372 -10.57 0.17 28.99
N ASP A 373 -11.51 -0.14 29.90
CA ASP A 373 -12.86 -0.62 29.60
C ASP A 373 -13.74 0.41 28.84
N ASN A 374 -13.25 1.64 28.66
CA ASN A 374 -13.91 2.68 27.88
C ASN A 374 -13.30 2.85 26.48
N ILE A 375 -12.29 2.07 26.13
CA ILE A 375 -11.59 2.12 24.85
C ILE A 375 -11.79 0.80 24.12
N THR A 376 -12.01 0.87 22.81
CA THR A 376 -12.09 -0.30 21.93
C THR A 376 -11.26 -0.05 20.67
N LEU A 377 -10.41 -1.01 20.29
CA LEU A 377 -9.77 -1.02 18.98
C LEU A 377 -10.71 -1.67 17.95
N LEU A 378 -10.76 -1.11 16.74
CA LEU A 378 -11.35 -1.75 15.57
C LEU A 378 -10.23 -2.13 14.61
N THR A 379 -10.14 -3.40 14.25
CA THR A 379 -9.23 -3.88 13.20
C THR A 379 -9.99 -4.74 12.19
N ASP A 380 -9.32 -5.12 11.10
CA ASP A 380 -9.78 -6.09 10.10
C ASP A 380 -8.83 -7.31 10.05
N GLY A 381 -8.07 -7.52 11.12
CA GLY A 381 -7.04 -8.55 11.26
C GLY A 381 -5.76 -8.29 10.46
N THR A 382 -5.73 -7.33 9.53
CA THR A 382 -4.54 -7.11 8.67
C THR A 382 -3.43 -6.33 9.38
N CYS A 383 -3.63 -5.93 10.64
CA CYS A 383 -2.59 -5.25 11.41
C CYS A 383 -1.30 -6.07 11.47
N THR A 384 -0.21 -5.41 11.10
CA THR A 384 1.13 -5.96 10.96
C THR A 384 2.17 -4.94 11.44
N SER A 385 3.37 -5.41 11.77
CA SER A 385 4.49 -4.57 12.21
C SER A 385 4.08 -3.68 13.40
N THR A 386 4.39 -2.39 13.37
CA THR A 386 4.01 -1.39 14.38
C THR A 386 2.53 -1.41 14.76
N CYS A 387 1.59 -1.70 13.84
CA CYS A 387 0.18 -1.83 14.25
C CYS A 387 0.00 -3.03 15.18
N ALA A 388 0.61 -4.16 14.87
CA ALA A 388 0.51 -5.34 15.72
C ALA A 388 1.17 -5.11 17.10
N LEU A 389 2.29 -4.38 17.16
CA LEU A 389 2.89 -3.92 18.41
C LEU A 389 1.89 -3.05 19.20
N PHE A 390 1.25 -2.08 18.56
CA PHE A 390 0.25 -1.22 19.21
C PHE A 390 -0.95 -2.02 19.75
N VAL A 391 -1.52 -2.92 18.96
CA VAL A 391 -2.61 -3.80 19.38
C VAL A 391 -2.17 -4.68 20.55
N GLU A 392 -0.95 -5.22 20.51
CA GLU A 392 -0.39 -6.03 21.59
C GLU A 392 -0.27 -5.23 22.89
N MET A 393 0.28 -4.01 22.87
CA MET A 393 0.42 -3.15 24.06
C MET A 393 -0.95 -2.76 24.62
N MET A 394 -1.85 -2.24 23.78
CA MET A 394 -3.20 -1.84 24.20
C MET A 394 -3.98 -3.01 24.82
N ARG A 395 -3.87 -4.21 24.25
CA ARG A 395 -4.59 -5.39 24.74
C ARG A 395 -3.93 -6.02 25.96
N GLN A 396 -2.63 -6.28 25.92
CA GLN A 396 -1.93 -7.04 26.96
C GLN A 396 -1.51 -6.19 28.15
N ASP A 397 -1.04 -4.97 27.90
CA ASP A 397 -0.47 -4.12 28.95
C ASP A 397 -1.53 -3.18 29.56
N ALA A 398 -2.53 -2.77 28.77
CA ALA A 398 -3.62 -1.90 29.24
C ALA A 398 -4.99 -2.58 29.40
N GLY A 399 -5.25 -3.73 28.76
CA GLY A 399 -6.53 -4.44 28.87
C GLY A 399 -7.66 -3.90 27.99
N VAL A 400 -7.35 -3.18 26.91
CA VAL A 400 -8.32 -2.59 25.98
C VAL A 400 -9.04 -3.67 25.16
N HIS A 401 -10.33 -3.48 24.83
CA HIS A 401 -11.09 -4.40 23.98
C HIS A 401 -10.72 -4.26 22.50
N VAL A 402 -10.86 -5.34 21.73
CA VAL A 402 -10.65 -5.35 20.29
C VAL A 402 -11.84 -5.98 19.57
N VAL A 403 -12.36 -5.26 18.59
CA VAL A 403 -13.35 -5.74 17.62
C VAL A 403 -12.67 -5.92 16.28
N VAL A 404 -12.92 -7.05 15.63
CA VAL A 404 -12.48 -7.34 14.27
C VAL A 404 -13.66 -7.32 13.30
N ILE A 405 -13.47 -6.84 12.09
CA ILE A 405 -14.52 -6.86 11.05
C ILE A 405 -14.12 -7.65 9.81
N GLY A 406 -15.08 -8.38 9.25
CA GLY A 406 -14.95 -9.13 8.01
C GLY A 406 -14.60 -10.59 8.23
N GLY A 407 -13.72 -11.11 7.37
CA GLY A 407 -13.35 -12.50 7.26
C GLY A 407 -14.29 -13.33 6.39
N ARG A 408 -13.88 -14.57 6.12
CA ARG A 408 -14.66 -15.59 5.39
C ARG A 408 -16.11 -15.69 5.89
N PRO A 409 -17.09 -16.01 5.03
CA PRO A 409 -18.51 -16.08 5.39
C PRO A 409 -18.86 -17.37 6.18
N GLU A 410 -18.15 -17.58 7.28
CA GLU A 410 -18.33 -18.67 8.24
C GLU A 410 -18.34 -18.09 9.66
N GLU A 411 -19.02 -18.77 10.57
CA GLU A 411 -19.08 -18.44 11.99
C GLU A 411 -17.71 -18.63 12.67
N GLY A 412 -17.58 -18.11 13.89
CA GLY A 412 -16.38 -18.26 14.70
C GLY A 412 -15.51 -17.00 14.79
N PRO A 413 -14.43 -17.10 15.58
CA PRO A 413 -13.59 -15.97 15.95
C PRO A 413 -12.64 -15.55 14.84
N MET A 414 -12.03 -14.38 15.03
CA MET A 414 -10.97 -13.87 14.18
C MET A 414 -9.91 -13.16 15.03
N GLN A 415 -8.64 -13.27 14.64
CA GLN A 415 -7.52 -12.65 15.35
C GLN A 415 -7.44 -11.15 15.10
N SER A 416 -7.09 -10.41 16.17
CA SER A 416 -6.99 -8.95 16.17
C SER A 416 -5.90 -8.40 15.25
N ALA A 417 -4.77 -9.11 15.15
CA ALA A 417 -3.64 -8.76 14.32
C ALA A 417 -2.96 -10.04 13.86
N SER A 418 -2.97 -10.32 12.57
CA SER A 418 -2.45 -11.57 12.00
C SER A 418 -1.32 -11.36 10.99
N GLY A 419 -0.79 -10.15 10.86
CA GLY A 419 0.43 -9.95 10.07
C GLY A 419 1.70 -10.34 10.80
N SER A 420 2.80 -9.67 10.46
CA SER A 420 4.06 -9.80 11.19
C SER A 420 3.89 -9.24 12.61
N ARG A 421 4.26 -10.06 13.59
CA ARG A 421 4.31 -9.75 15.03
C ARG A 421 5.72 -10.01 15.56
N GLY A 422 6.71 -9.79 14.69
CA GLY A 422 8.12 -9.67 15.06
C GLY A 422 8.42 -8.31 15.68
N ALA A 423 9.59 -8.21 16.30
CA ALA A 423 10.08 -6.96 16.88
C ALA A 423 11.01 -6.19 15.95
N LEU A 424 11.62 -6.84 14.95
CA LEU A 424 12.49 -6.15 14.01
C LEU A 424 12.58 -6.89 12.67
N SER A 425 12.16 -6.21 11.60
CA SER A 425 12.52 -6.58 10.24
C SER A 425 13.91 -6.04 9.94
N TYR A 426 14.78 -6.87 9.38
CA TYR A 426 16.18 -6.57 9.19
C TYR A 426 16.64 -7.06 7.81
N SER A 427 17.24 -6.18 7.02
CA SER A 427 17.56 -6.48 5.62
C SER A 427 18.96 -7.06 5.45
N SER A 428 19.19 -7.76 4.34
CA SER A 428 20.50 -8.33 4.02
C SER A 428 21.57 -7.27 3.78
N ASP A 429 21.21 -6.11 3.24
CA ASP A 429 22.13 -4.99 3.04
C ASP A 429 22.53 -4.34 4.36
N GLN A 430 21.60 -4.20 5.32
CA GLN A 430 21.94 -3.80 6.70
C GLN A 430 22.90 -4.79 7.35
N LEU A 431 22.59 -6.10 7.24
CA LEU A 431 23.46 -7.15 7.79
C LEU A 431 24.87 -7.11 7.18
N ASP A 432 24.97 -6.89 5.87
CA ASP A 432 26.26 -6.79 5.17
C ASP A 432 27.03 -5.54 5.59
N GLY A 433 26.33 -4.40 5.77
CA GLY A 433 26.91 -3.17 6.31
C GLY A 433 27.49 -3.38 7.71
N ASP A 434 26.75 -4.05 8.59
CA ASP A 434 27.19 -4.32 9.96
C ASP A 434 28.34 -5.33 10.01
N MET A 435 28.32 -6.37 9.16
CA MET A 435 29.45 -7.29 9.03
C MET A 435 30.71 -6.60 8.50
N TRP A 436 30.57 -5.71 7.52
CA TRP A 436 31.67 -4.90 6.99
C TRP A 436 32.26 -3.99 8.07
N GLN A 437 31.40 -3.30 8.81
CA GLN A 437 31.83 -2.41 9.88
C GLN A 437 32.53 -3.16 11.00
N ALA A 438 32.01 -4.33 11.42
CA ALA A 438 32.67 -5.18 12.40
C ALA A 438 34.06 -5.64 11.93
N GLY A 439 34.21 -5.95 10.64
CA GLY A 439 35.50 -6.28 10.04
C GLY A 439 36.51 -5.13 10.07
N ASN A 440 36.07 -3.88 9.89
CA ASN A 440 36.94 -2.69 9.94
C ASN A 440 37.48 -2.40 11.34
N VAL A 441 36.73 -2.75 12.38
CA VAL A 441 37.11 -2.47 13.78
C VAL A 441 37.79 -3.66 14.45
N ASN A 442 37.74 -4.86 13.84
CA ASN A 442 38.30 -6.07 14.42
C ASN A 442 38.75 -7.10 13.36
N ASP A 443 40.06 -7.34 13.29
CA ASP A 443 40.67 -8.31 12.36
C ASP A 443 40.16 -9.75 12.54
N THR A 444 39.80 -10.14 13.77
CA THR A 444 39.24 -11.48 14.04
C THR A 444 37.82 -11.60 13.48
N ALA A 445 37.00 -10.55 13.62
CA ALA A 445 35.69 -10.50 13.00
C ALA A 445 35.82 -10.52 11.47
N ALA A 446 36.75 -9.75 10.89
CA ALA A 446 37.02 -9.78 9.45
C ALA A 446 37.39 -11.18 8.93
N ALA A 447 38.14 -11.96 9.71
CA ALA A 447 38.54 -13.32 9.34
C ALA A 447 37.43 -14.38 9.51
N LEU A 448 36.48 -14.16 10.43
CA LEU A 448 35.44 -15.14 10.78
C LEU A 448 34.08 -14.85 10.13
N LEU A 449 33.78 -13.60 9.80
CA LEU A 449 32.55 -13.21 9.11
C LEU A 449 32.71 -13.40 7.59
N PRO A 450 31.63 -13.77 6.88
CA PRO A 450 31.69 -13.97 5.43
C PRO A 450 32.10 -12.71 4.67
N GLN A 451 33.18 -12.78 3.88
CA GLN A 451 33.68 -11.66 3.06
C GLN A 451 33.24 -11.73 1.59
N ILE A 452 32.89 -12.92 1.08
CA ILE A 452 32.52 -13.14 -0.33
C ILE A 452 31.11 -13.69 -0.37
N ARG A 453 30.21 -12.97 -1.04
CA ARG A 453 28.89 -13.47 -1.42
C ARG A 453 28.87 -13.57 -2.95
N ASP A 454 28.90 -14.79 -3.48
CA ASP A 454 28.45 -15.03 -4.85
C ASP A 454 27.02 -15.54 -4.76
N PRO A 455 26.01 -14.65 -4.88
CA PRO A 455 24.64 -15.08 -4.75
C PRO A 455 24.19 -15.98 -5.92
N ALA A 456 24.97 -16.08 -7.02
CA ALA A 456 24.58 -16.71 -8.30
C ALA A 456 23.26 -16.20 -8.92
N MET A 457 22.60 -15.25 -8.26
CA MET A 457 21.34 -14.59 -8.62
C MET A 457 21.36 -13.16 -8.08
N GLN A 458 20.58 -12.28 -8.69
CA GLN A 458 20.39 -10.92 -8.19
C GLN A 458 19.43 -10.92 -7.01
N ILE A 459 19.91 -10.45 -5.86
CA ILE A 459 19.10 -10.22 -4.67
C ILE A 459 18.76 -8.74 -4.65
N TRP A 460 17.54 -8.39 -5.04
CA TRP A 460 17.03 -7.01 -4.96
C TRP A 460 16.68 -6.62 -3.51
N TYR A 461 16.18 -7.59 -2.74
CA TYR A 461 15.90 -7.44 -1.33
C TYR A 461 15.85 -8.83 -0.71
N ALA A 462 16.40 -8.97 0.49
CA ALA A 462 16.14 -10.08 1.38
C ALA A 462 15.97 -9.51 2.79
N GLY A 463 14.89 -9.89 3.45
CA GLY A 463 14.59 -9.49 4.81
C GLY A 463 14.46 -10.70 5.71
N VAL A 464 14.85 -10.55 6.97
CA VAL A 464 14.59 -11.51 8.03
C VAL A 464 13.94 -10.81 9.20
N ASN A 465 13.13 -11.53 9.96
CA ASN A 465 12.78 -11.09 11.29
C ASN A 465 13.97 -11.39 12.22
N LEU A 466 14.75 -10.37 12.57
CA LEU A 466 15.95 -10.54 13.39
C LEU A 466 15.59 -10.79 14.85
N ARG A 467 14.53 -10.15 15.35
CA ARG A 467 14.10 -10.25 16.75
C ARG A 467 12.64 -10.69 16.86
N ASP A 468 12.41 -11.79 17.58
CA ASP A 468 11.08 -12.17 18.02
C ASP A 468 10.54 -11.12 18.98
N GLN A 469 9.28 -10.70 18.82
CA GLN A 469 8.56 -10.05 19.92
C GLN A 469 8.01 -11.12 20.87
N ILE A 470 8.15 -10.89 22.18
CA ILE A 470 7.80 -11.88 23.20
C ILE A 470 7.14 -11.24 24.42
N ARG A 471 6.13 -11.92 24.97
CA ARG A 471 5.49 -11.55 26.24
C ARG A 471 6.37 -11.86 27.46
N PRO A 472 6.10 -11.27 28.63
CA PRO A 472 6.78 -11.62 29.87
C PRO A 472 6.72 -13.13 30.13
N ASN A 473 7.87 -13.74 30.40
CA ASN A 473 8.01 -15.16 30.74
C ASN A 473 7.49 -16.15 29.66
N ALA A 474 7.21 -15.70 28.45
CA ALA A 474 6.78 -16.58 27.38
C ALA A 474 7.97 -17.31 26.73
N THR A 475 7.73 -18.53 26.26
CA THR A 475 8.70 -19.29 25.46
C THR A 475 8.41 -19.21 23.97
N VAL A 476 7.14 -19.00 23.60
CA VAL A 476 6.64 -18.89 22.23
C VAL A 476 6.58 -17.41 21.80
N PRO A 477 7.21 -17.04 20.67
CA PRO A 477 7.11 -15.71 20.07
C PRO A 477 5.68 -15.29 19.74
N ASN A 478 5.41 -14.00 19.77
CA ASN A 478 4.08 -13.45 19.47
C ASN A 478 3.57 -13.84 18.08
N GLN A 479 4.47 -13.98 17.10
CA GLN A 479 4.16 -14.45 15.74
C GLN A 479 3.37 -15.77 15.70
N PHE A 480 3.62 -16.68 16.66
CA PHE A 480 3.00 -18.00 16.71
C PHE A 480 1.91 -18.10 17.77
N ARG A 481 1.52 -16.98 18.38
CA ARG A 481 0.47 -16.94 19.41
C ARG A 481 -0.80 -16.37 18.83
N TYR A 482 -1.92 -17.01 19.09
CA TYR A 482 -3.22 -16.43 18.77
C TYR A 482 -3.50 -15.19 19.63
N LEU A 483 -3.87 -14.07 19.00
CA LEU A 483 -4.35 -12.86 19.66
C LEU A 483 -5.86 -12.69 19.40
N PRO A 484 -6.73 -13.19 20.30
CA PRO A 484 -8.17 -13.16 20.08
C PRO A 484 -8.73 -11.74 20.10
N ALA A 485 -9.67 -11.46 19.20
CA ALA A 485 -10.59 -10.34 19.35
C ALA A 485 -11.72 -10.68 20.35
N ASP A 486 -12.29 -9.67 21.00
CA ASP A 486 -13.44 -9.82 21.89
C ASP A 486 -14.73 -10.11 21.10
N CYS A 487 -14.82 -9.60 19.87
CA CYS A 487 -15.98 -9.75 19.00
C CYS A 487 -15.56 -9.65 17.53
N ARG A 488 -16.15 -10.48 16.68
CA ARG A 488 -16.08 -10.36 15.23
C ARG A 488 -17.39 -9.80 14.68
N LEU A 489 -17.31 -8.86 13.75
CA LEU A 489 -18.45 -8.30 13.02
C LEU A 489 -18.38 -8.71 11.54
N TYR A 490 -19.54 -8.85 10.89
CA TYR A 490 -19.61 -8.94 9.44
C TYR A 490 -19.75 -7.55 8.80
N TRP A 491 -19.22 -7.43 7.59
CA TRP A 491 -19.60 -6.35 6.70
C TRP A 491 -21.07 -6.47 6.32
N THR A 492 -21.77 -5.33 6.39
CA THR A 492 -23.12 -5.14 5.87
C THR A 492 -23.10 -3.97 4.91
N PHE A 493 -24.10 -3.86 4.03
CA PHE A 493 -24.21 -2.69 3.16
C PHE A 493 -24.24 -1.37 3.94
N ALA A 494 -24.84 -1.36 5.13
CA ALA A 494 -24.95 -0.17 5.95
C ALA A 494 -23.58 0.24 6.52
N ASN A 495 -22.86 -0.66 7.18
CA ASN A 495 -21.59 -0.32 7.81
C ASN A 495 -20.41 -0.21 6.82
N PHE A 496 -20.51 -0.84 5.65
CA PHE A 496 -19.49 -0.68 4.60
C PHE A 496 -19.53 0.70 3.95
N ASN A 497 -20.74 1.25 3.73
CA ASN A 497 -20.92 2.54 3.06
C ASN A 497 -21.02 3.73 4.01
N ASP A 498 -21.08 3.51 5.32
CA ASP A 498 -21.15 4.53 6.36
C ASP A 498 -20.34 4.06 7.59
N TYR A 499 -19.16 4.64 7.78
CA TYR A 499 -18.30 4.32 8.91
C TYR A 499 -18.81 4.91 10.23
N GLY A 500 -19.63 5.96 10.17
CA GLY A 500 -20.42 6.37 11.32
C GLY A 500 -21.26 5.20 11.81
N ARG A 501 -21.98 4.53 10.90
CA ARG A 501 -22.72 3.31 11.24
C ARG A 501 -21.82 2.16 11.71
N LEU A 502 -20.67 1.92 11.06
CA LEU A 502 -19.70 0.92 11.51
C LEU A 502 -19.28 1.11 12.97
N TRP A 503 -18.89 2.33 13.34
CA TRP A 503 -18.46 2.62 14.71
C TRP A 503 -19.60 2.51 15.73
N HIS A 504 -20.86 2.73 15.33
CA HIS A 504 -22.01 2.37 16.17
C HIS A 504 -22.16 0.87 16.38
N ASP A 505 -21.92 0.06 15.34
CA ASP A 505 -21.94 -1.41 15.46
C ASP A 505 -20.82 -1.88 16.41
N VAL A 506 -19.61 -1.29 16.33
CA VAL A 506 -18.49 -1.54 17.26
C VAL A 506 -18.84 -1.16 18.70
N TYR A 507 -19.43 0.02 18.89
CA TYR A 507 -19.91 0.45 20.21
C TYR A 507 -20.91 -0.56 20.79
N ALA A 508 -21.89 -0.97 19.98
CA ALA A 508 -22.93 -1.90 20.42
C ALA A 508 -22.36 -3.30 20.74
N ALA A 509 -21.38 -3.76 19.97
CA ALA A 509 -20.69 -5.03 20.19
C ALA A 509 -20.08 -5.12 21.59
N ILE A 510 -19.36 -4.08 22.03
CA ILE A 510 -18.67 -4.11 23.32
C ILE A 510 -19.55 -3.59 24.46
N PHE A 511 -20.29 -2.50 24.26
CA PHE A 511 -20.97 -1.78 25.35
C PHE A 511 -22.47 -2.05 25.47
N LYS A 512 -23.07 -2.81 24.53
CA LYS A 512 -24.50 -3.18 24.56
C LYS A 512 -24.75 -4.69 24.48
N GLY A 513 -23.81 -5.51 24.94
CA GLY A 513 -24.04 -6.95 25.17
C GLY A 513 -23.83 -7.87 23.96
N GLY A 514 -23.05 -7.45 22.95
CA GLY A 514 -22.47 -8.37 21.97
C GLY A 514 -23.44 -9.01 20.97
N SER A 515 -24.68 -8.56 20.86
CA SER A 515 -25.68 -9.18 19.97
C SER A 515 -25.36 -9.10 18.48
N LEU A 516 -24.44 -8.22 18.09
CA LEU A 516 -23.97 -8.07 16.71
C LEU A 516 -22.77 -8.97 16.39
N CYS A 517 -22.18 -9.62 17.39
CA CYS A 517 -21.02 -10.47 17.20
C CYS A 517 -21.40 -11.72 16.42
N VAL A 518 -20.53 -12.12 15.49
CA VAL A 518 -20.63 -13.37 14.76
C VAL A 518 -20.78 -14.53 15.77
N PRO A 519 -21.71 -15.47 15.57
CA PRO A 519 -21.86 -16.60 16.48
C PRO A 519 -20.53 -17.33 16.71
N GLY A 520 -20.24 -17.65 17.97
CA GLY A 520 -18.99 -18.30 18.36
C GLY A 520 -17.74 -17.41 18.35
N SER A 521 -17.85 -16.10 18.11
CA SER A 521 -16.69 -15.19 18.09
C SER A 521 -16.34 -14.53 19.42
N VAL A 522 -17.20 -14.66 20.44
CA VAL A 522 -17.02 -14.02 21.76
C VAL A 522 -16.41 -14.96 22.79
N ASN A 523 -15.68 -14.41 23.77
CA ASN A 523 -15.02 -15.16 24.86
C ASN A 523 -14.02 -16.23 24.38
N VAL A 524 -13.43 -16.02 23.21
CA VAL A 524 -12.45 -16.94 22.63
C VAL A 524 -11.06 -16.64 23.17
N THR A 525 -10.35 -17.69 23.60
CA THR A 525 -8.97 -17.59 24.11
C THR A 525 -7.97 -18.40 23.30
N SER A 526 -8.44 -19.20 22.34
CA SER A 526 -7.65 -20.10 21.51
C SER A 526 -8.18 -20.10 20.08
N PRO A 527 -7.33 -20.36 19.07
CA PRO A 527 -7.80 -20.43 17.69
C PRO A 527 -8.82 -21.57 17.52
N PRO A 528 -9.77 -21.46 16.58
CA PRO A 528 -10.71 -22.53 16.30
C PRO A 528 -9.97 -23.79 15.81
N GLU A 529 -10.45 -24.98 16.18
CA GLU A 529 -9.87 -26.26 15.72
C GLU A 529 -9.90 -26.33 14.19
N THR A 530 -8.75 -26.22 13.56
CA THR A 530 -8.62 -26.43 12.12
C THR A 530 -8.75 -27.93 11.83
N LYS A 531 -9.89 -28.35 11.28
CA LYS A 531 -10.00 -29.66 10.63
C LYS A 531 -9.01 -29.65 9.46
N SER A 532 -7.92 -30.40 9.60
CA SER A 532 -6.86 -30.55 8.60
C SER A 532 -6.03 -29.28 8.36
N LEU A 533 -5.05 -29.03 9.22
CA LEU A 533 -3.73 -28.74 8.66
C LEU A 533 -3.35 -30.01 7.91
N HIS A 534 -3.45 -30.02 6.57
CA HIS A 534 -2.62 -30.97 5.83
C HIS A 534 -1.21 -30.63 6.27
N GLU A 535 -0.60 -31.51 7.07
CA GLU A 535 0.83 -31.52 7.29
C GLU A 535 1.42 -31.32 5.89
N ARG A 536 2.07 -30.17 5.68
CA ARG A 536 2.88 -29.99 4.48
C ARG A 536 3.90 -31.11 4.62
N SER A 537 3.67 -32.22 3.94
CA SER A 537 4.54 -33.38 4.02
C SER A 537 5.87 -32.90 3.48
N LEU A 538 6.74 -32.46 4.39
CA LEU A 538 8.15 -32.30 4.13
C LEU A 538 8.68 -33.73 4.04
N THR A 539 8.29 -34.44 2.97
CA THR A 539 9.17 -35.49 2.47
C THR A 539 10.47 -34.76 2.19
N THR A 540 11.47 -34.98 3.03
CA THR A 540 12.86 -34.67 2.76
C THR A 540 13.26 -35.46 1.52
N ARG A 541 12.85 -34.95 0.36
CA ARG A 541 13.54 -35.23 -0.89
C ARG A 541 14.74 -34.30 -0.87
N ASP A 542 15.90 -34.80 -1.26
CA ASP A 542 17.03 -33.97 -1.65
C ASP A 542 16.55 -33.01 -2.74
N THR A 543 16.00 -31.87 -2.35
CA THR A 543 15.48 -30.86 -3.25
C THR A 543 16.67 -30.18 -3.86
N SER A 544 16.84 -30.38 -5.17
CA SER A 544 17.77 -29.58 -5.96
C SER A 544 17.41 -28.10 -5.83
N LEU A 545 18.38 -27.21 -6.05
CA LEU A 545 18.14 -25.76 -6.11
C LEU A 545 16.96 -25.41 -7.05
N ALA A 546 16.74 -26.20 -8.11
CA ALA A 546 15.62 -26.04 -9.04
C ALA A 546 14.25 -26.35 -8.43
N ASP A 547 14.16 -27.24 -7.44
CA ASP A 547 12.92 -27.56 -6.72
C ASP A 547 12.66 -26.55 -5.59
N TYR A 548 13.71 -26.03 -4.96
CA TYR A 548 13.64 -24.91 -4.02
C TYR A 548 13.12 -23.64 -4.70
N ILE A 549 13.61 -23.33 -5.91
CA ILE A 549 13.13 -22.23 -6.77
C ILE A 549 11.65 -22.41 -7.16
N LYS A 550 11.19 -23.63 -7.44
CA LYS A 550 9.77 -23.92 -7.74
C LYS A 550 8.83 -23.71 -6.56
N SER A 551 9.31 -23.81 -5.33
CA SER A 551 8.48 -23.72 -4.12
C SER A 551 8.13 -22.30 -3.68
N GLY A 552 8.62 -21.29 -4.41
CA GLY A 552 8.26 -19.88 -4.23
C GLY A 552 8.91 -19.29 -2.98
N VAL A 553 9.90 -18.43 -3.18
CA VAL A 553 10.34 -17.52 -2.13
C VAL A 553 9.19 -16.55 -1.88
N GLY A 554 8.66 -16.52 -0.66
CA GLY A 554 7.84 -15.43 -0.18
C GLY A 554 8.71 -14.18 -0.14
N LEU A 555 8.69 -13.41 -1.22
CA LEU A 555 9.35 -12.12 -1.29
C LEU A 555 8.56 -11.15 -0.43
N SER A 556 9.02 -10.90 0.79
CA SER A 556 8.67 -9.68 1.51
C SER A 556 9.11 -8.50 0.65
N THR A 557 8.18 -7.63 0.28
CA THR A 557 8.47 -6.42 -0.47
C THR A 557 9.40 -5.50 0.33
N PRO A 558 10.40 -4.87 -0.30
CA PRO A 558 11.30 -3.95 0.37
C PRO A 558 10.51 -2.76 0.93
N THR A 559 10.55 -2.59 2.25
CA THR A 559 10.26 -1.32 2.91
C THR A 559 11.55 -0.50 2.93
N THR A 560 11.86 0.18 1.83
CA THR A 560 12.72 1.39 1.75
C THR A 560 12.69 1.92 0.32
N ASP A 561 11.59 2.54 -0.08
CA ASP A 561 11.55 3.83 -0.77
C ASP A 561 10.07 4.16 -1.02
N ASP A 562 9.67 5.33 -0.54
CA ASP A 562 8.30 5.77 -0.30
C ASP A 562 7.50 6.09 -1.59
N GLN A 563 7.74 5.39 -2.71
CA GLN A 563 7.07 5.68 -4.00
C GLN A 563 6.74 4.50 -4.94
N MET A 564 6.95 3.24 -4.56
CA MET A 564 6.85 2.12 -5.54
C MET A 564 5.58 1.25 -5.51
N PHE A 565 4.57 1.58 -4.69
CA PHE A 565 3.28 0.85 -4.69
C PHE A 565 2.04 1.70 -4.97
N GLY A 566 2.23 2.93 -5.46
CA GLY A 566 1.17 3.62 -6.18
C GLY A 566 1.21 3.21 -7.65
N MET A 567 0.20 2.51 -8.15
CA MET A 567 -0.25 2.88 -9.49
C MET A 567 -0.62 4.36 -9.39
N GLN A 568 0.24 5.25 -9.91
CA GLN A 568 -0.23 6.54 -10.40
C GLN A 568 -1.15 6.23 -11.58
N ASP A 569 -2.36 5.77 -11.27
CA ASP A 569 -3.45 5.82 -12.20
C ASP A 569 -3.73 7.31 -12.39
N SER A 570 -3.15 7.83 -13.47
CA SER A 570 -3.55 9.09 -14.06
C SER A 570 -5.02 8.97 -14.47
N LEU A 571 -5.92 9.14 -13.51
CA LEU A 571 -7.29 9.58 -13.75
C LEU A 571 -7.26 11.09 -14.03
N THR A 572 -6.37 11.56 -14.91
CA THR A 572 -6.57 12.85 -15.53
C THR A 572 -7.75 12.69 -16.49
N ALA A 573 -8.78 13.50 -16.30
CA ALA A 573 -9.72 13.83 -17.38
C ALA A 573 -8.92 14.08 -18.68
N PRO A 574 -9.41 13.65 -19.86
CA PRO A 574 -8.67 13.82 -21.10
C PRO A 574 -8.22 15.28 -21.23
N ALA A 575 -6.94 15.48 -21.52
CA ALA A 575 -6.35 16.81 -21.61
C ALA A 575 -7.17 17.68 -22.58
N PRO A 576 -7.38 18.97 -22.26
CA PRO A 576 -8.09 19.87 -23.17
C PRO A 576 -7.39 19.91 -24.53
N ILE A 577 -8.19 19.97 -25.60
CA ILE A 577 -7.72 20.05 -26.98
C ILE A 577 -6.83 21.29 -27.14
N THR A 578 -5.56 21.07 -27.53
CA THR A 578 -4.63 22.17 -27.81
C THR A 578 -4.74 22.57 -29.26
N PHE A 579 -5.26 23.77 -29.51
CA PHE A 579 -5.29 24.36 -30.86
C PHE A 579 -3.92 24.88 -31.24
N CYS A 580 -3.58 24.74 -32.52
CA CYS A 580 -2.31 25.19 -33.07
C CYS A 580 -2.54 26.18 -34.21
N GLU A 581 -3.46 27.13 -34.03
CA GLU A 581 -3.75 28.17 -35.00
C GLU A 581 -3.15 29.50 -34.55
N ASN A 582 -2.47 30.20 -35.47
CA ASN A 582 -2.01 31.56 -35.23
C ASN A 582 -3.19 32.56 -35.28
N ARG A 583 -2.91 33.85 -35.04
CA ARG A 583 -3.94 34.92 -35.01
C ARG A 583 -4.72 35.09 -36.33
N LEU A 584 -4.29 34.44 -37.42
CA LEU A 584 -4.94 34.45 -38.73
C LEU A 584 -5.68 33.13 -39.05
N GLY A 585 -5.72 32.17 -38.10
CA GLY A 585 -6.37 30.87 -38.29
C GLY A 585 -5.54 29.86 -39.09
N GLN A 586 -4.23 30.08 -39.24
CA GLN A 586 -3.32 29.20 -39.96
C GLN A 586 -2.54 28.30 -39.00
N PRO A 587 -2.16 27.07 -39.40
CA PRO A 587 -1.41 26.15 -38.55
C PRO A 587 -0.06 26.72 -38.12
N ASP A 588 0.26 26.60 -36.84
CA ASP A 588 1.52 26.99 -36.21
C ASP A 588 2.01 25.84 -35.32
N GLN A 589 2.96 25.08 -35.85
CA GLN A 589 3.55 23.90 -35.22
C GLN A 589 4.24 24.23 -33.88
N SER A 590 4.69 25.47 -33.67
CA SER A 590 5.36 25.87 -32.42
C SER A 590 4.43 25.81 -31.22
N LEU A 591 3.11 25.92 -31.44
CA LEU A 591 2.08 25.82 -30.41
C LEU A 591 1.88 24.38 -29.90
N CYS A 592 2.41 23.38 -30.62
CA CYS A 592 2.39 21.97 -30.20
C CYS A 592 3.64 21.53 -29.44
N ALA A 593 4.56 22.45 -29.13
CA ALA A 593 5.83 22.14 -28.48
C ALA A 593 5.70 21.50 -27.08
N GLN A 594 4.53 21.63 -26.44
CA GLN A 594 4.24 21.01 -25.15
C GLN A 594 3.92 19.51 -25.24
N THR A 595 3.72 18.97 -26.44
CA THR A 595 3.46 17.53 -26.67
C THR A 595 4.55 16.94 -27.57
N PRO A 596 5.50 16.16 -27.00
CA PRO A 596 6.62 15.62 -27.77
C PRO A 596 6.13 14.74 -28.94
N GLY A 597 6.52 15.10 -30.17
CA GLY A 597 6.15 14.34 -31.38
C GLY A 597 4.73 14.60 -31.91
N ALA A 598 4.02 15.62 -31.40
CA ALA A 598 2.74 16.05 -31.93
C ALA A 598 2.88 16.88 -33.22
N ALA A 599 1.97 16.69 -34.16
CA ALA A 599 1.84 17.47 -35.39
C ALA A 599 0.60 18.36 -35.31
N CYS A 600 0.69 19.58 -35.85
CA CYS A 600 -0.44 20.46 -36.02
C CYS A 600 -1.23 20.02 -37.25
N ALA A 601 -2.40 19.41 -37.05
CA ALA A 601 -3.20 18.83 -38.12
C ALA A 601 -4.61 19.44 -38.19
N PRO A 602 -5.17 19.63 -39.40
CA PRO A 602 -6.54 20.09 -39.56
C PRO A 602 -7.53 19.00 -39.14
N ILE A 603 -8.55 19.38 -38.39
CA ILE A 603 -9.68 18.54 -37.99
C ILE A 603 -10.99 19.26 -38.32
N ASP A 604 -11.92 18.53 -38.95
CA ASP A 604 -13.26 19.02 -39.25
C ASP A 604 -14.19 18.85 -38.06
N PHE A 605 -14.77 19.96 -37.58
CA PHE A 605 -15.75 19.98 -36.50
C PHE A 605 -17.17 19.96 -37.10
N PRO A 606 -17.95 18.87 -36.92
CA PRO A 606 -19.26 18.74 -37.56
C PRO A 606 -20.35 19.58 -36.86
N CYS A 607 -20.94 20.56 -37.55
CA CYS A 607 -22.08 21.36 -37.06
C CYS A 607 -23.45 20.61 -37.15
N GLY A 608 -23.49 19.31 -37.49
CA GLY A 608 -24.70 18.62 -37.96
C GLY A 608 -25.58 17.88 -36.93
N SER A 609 -25.22 17.85 -35.65
CA SER A 609 -25.97 17.08 -34.63
C SER A 609 -27.03 17.94 -33.91
N LYS A 610 -28.20 17.36 -33.59
CA LYS A 610 -29.31 18.03 -32.86
C LYS A 610 -28.89 18.63 -31.50
N VAL A 611 -27.71 18.27 -30.99
CA VAL A 611 -27.16 18.64 -29.68
C VAL A 611 -26.44 20.01 -29.69
N CYS A 612 -26.10 20.56 -30.87
CA CYS A 612 -25.22 21.73 -31.04
C CYS A 612 -25.96 23.03 -31.45
N LYS A 613 -27.06 23.41 -30.77
CA LYS A 613 -27.81 24.65 -31.10
C LYS A 613 -27.25 25.90 -30.38
N GLY A 614 -26.34 26.63 -31.03
CA GLY A 614 -25.82 27.92 -30.57
C GLY A 614 -25.48 28.87 -31.73
N GLY A 615 -25.61 30.19 -31.51
CA GLY A 615 -25.75 31.25 -32.53
C GLY A 615 -24.65 31.45 -33.59
N ARG A 616 -23.61 30.60 -33.66
CA ARG A 616 -22.61 30.58 -34.74
C ARG A 616 -22.55 29.28 -35.57
N CYS A 617 -23.09 28.15 -35.11
CA CYS A 617 -23.26 26.96 -35.96
C CYS A 617 -24.58 27.10 -36.73
N ASN A 618 -24.51 27.49 -37.98
CA ASN A 618 -25.65 27.45 -38.87
C ASN A 618 -25.80 26.01 -39.39
N ILE A 619 -26.84 25.31 -38.97
CA ILE A 619 -27.10 23.86 -39.21
C ILE A 619 -27.13 23.52 -40.73
N LYS A 620 -27.18 24.54 -41.60
CA LYS A 620 -27.16 24.42 -43.07
C LYS A 620 -25.78 24.61 -43.73
N LYS A 621 -24.67 24.74 -42.99
CA LYS A 621 -23.31 24.87 -43.58
C LYS A 621 -22.37 23.73 -43.15
N ASN A 622 -21.42 23.44 -44.04
CA ASN A 622 -20.36 22.42 -43.96
C ASN A 622 -19.57 22.48 -42.63
N PRO A 623 -18.87 21.39 -42.25
CA PRO A 623 -18.01 21.33 -41.06
C PRO A 623 -17.05 22.53 -40.97
N ILE A 624 -16.76 22.98 -39.75
CA ILE A 624 -15.77 24.04 -39.51
C ILE A 624 -14.43 23.37 -39.26
N GLN A 625 -13.43 23.64 -40.07
CA GLN A 625 -12.10 23.06 -39.94
C GLN A 625 -11.23 23.92 -38.99
N HIS A 626 -10.61 23.28 -38.00
CA HIS A 626 -9.60 23.91 -37.14
C HIS A 626 -8.36 23.03 -37.00
N HIS A 627 -7.19 23.63 -36.74
CA HIS A 627 -5.95 22.91 -36.52
C HIS A 627 -5.68 22.66 -35.04
N VAL A 628 -5.35 21.42 -34.71
CA VAL A 628 -5.06 20.99 -33.33
C VAL A 628 -3.80 20.13 -33.29
N CYS A 629 -3.16 20.11 -32.12
CA CYS A 629 -2.00 19.28 -31.87
C CYS A 629 -2.43 17.83 -31.69
N VAL A 630 -1.97 16.94 -32.58
CA VAL A 630 -2.26 15.51 -32.56
C VAL A 630 -0.98 14.70 -32.52
N SER A 631 -0.95 13.67 -31.69
CA SER A 631 0.22 12.79 -31.57
C SER A 631 0.38 11.92 -32.82
N SER A 632 1.62 11.59 -33.17
CA SER A 632 1.89 10.63 -34.23
C SER A 632 1.79 9.18 -33.71
N CYS A 633 1.39 8.26 -34.58
CA CYS A 633 1.29 6.83 -34.26
C CYS A 633 1.84 5.95 -35.39
N LYS A 634 2.03 4.67 -35.09
CA LYS A 634 2.38 3.64 -36.09
C LYS A 634 1.15 2.77 -36.35
N TYR A 635 0.57 2.95 -37.52
CA TYR A 635 -0.59 2.21 -37.99
C TYR A 635 -0.13 0.85 -38.54
N THR A 636 -0.84 -0.22 -38.17
CA THR A 636 -0.63 -1.55 -38.74
C THR A 636 -1.94 -2.08 -39.30
N SER A 637 -1.88 -2.83 -40.41
CA SER A 637 -3.07 -3.37 -41.08
C SER A 637 -3.98 -4.25 -40.20
N ASN A 638 -3.46 -4.78 -39.08
CA ASN A 638 -4.20 -5.66 -38.17
C ASN A 638 -4.68 -4.98 -36.88
N ASN A 639 -3.84 -4.15 -36.26
CA ASN A 639 -4.12 -3.63 -34.92
C ASN A 639 -4.49 -2.13 -34.93
N GLY A 640 -4.54 -1.48 -36.10
CA GLY A 640 -4.93 -0.08 -36.23
C GLY A 640 -3.94 0.94 -35.66
N GLY A 641 -2.96 0.53 -34.84
CA GLY A 641 -1.96 1.41 -34.21
C GLY A 641 -2.37 1.93 -32.83
N PHE A 642 -1.40 2.32 -32.00
CA PHE A 642 -1.63 2.74 -30.61
C PHE A 642 -1.64 4.26 -30.46
N CYS A 643 -2.63 4.74 -29.70
CA CYS A 643 -2.82 6.14 -29.30
C CYS A 643 -3.26 6.21 -27.84
N ASN A 644 -3.08 7.35 -27.19
CA ASN A 644 -3.42 7.52 -25.78
C ASN A 644 -4.91 7.83 -25.59
N GLY A 645 -5.54 7.24 -24.57
CA GLY A 645 -6.94 7.52 -24.24
C GLY A 645 -7.94 6.97 -25.27
N ALA A 646 -8.95 7.78 -25.64
CA ALA A 646 -10.02 7.42 -26.58
C ALA A 646 -9.70 7.77 -28.05
N GLU A 647 -8.41 7.91 -28.38
CA GLU A 647 -7.92 8.23 -29.72
C GLU A 647 -7.71 6.97 -30.56
N VAL A 648 -7.96 7.08 -31.86
CA VAL A 648 -7.73 6.05 -32.86
C VAL A 648 -6.64 6.52 -33.81
N CYS A 649 -5.63 5.68 -34.00
CA CYS A 649 -4.57 5.93 -34.96
C CYS A 649 -5.13 5.86 -36.39
N GLN A 650 -5.09 6.96 -37.13
CA GLN A 650 -5.46 7.01 -38.55
C GLN A 650 -4.22 7.11 -39.42
N PRO A 651 -4.07 6.26 -40.45
CA PRO A 651 -2.89 6.25 -41.30
C PRO A 651 -2.84 7.53 -42.15
N LEU A 652 -1.65 8.14 -42.26
CA LEU A 652 -1.43 9.25 -43.17
C LEU A 652 -1.41 8.70 -44.60
N THR A 653 -2.31 9.20 -45.45
CA THR A 653 -2.39 8.83 -46.88
C THR A 653 -1.26 9.49 -47.67
N SER A 654 -0.01 9.16 -47.35
CA SER A 654 1.15 9.24 -48.23
C SER A 654 2.37 8.73 -47.46
N ILE A 655 3.26 8.03 -48.14
CA ILE A 655 4.44 7.28 -47.64
C ILE A 655 4.12 5.81 -47.36
N SER A 656 3.95 5.06 -48.45
CA SER A 656 4.14 3.61 -48.48
C SER A 656 5.65 3.28 -48.38
N SER A 657 6.20 3.21 -47.17
CA SER A 657 7.46 2.49 -46.97
C SER A 657 7.13 1.04 -46.62
N ILE A 658 7.02 0.19 -47.63
CA ILE A 658 6.82 -1.25 -47.46
C ILE A 658 8.14 -1.83 -46.93
N GLN A 659 8.25 -2.04 -45.62
CA GLN A 659 9.26 -2.95 -45.06
C GLN A 659 8.61 -4.30 -44.80
N ARG A 660 8.93 -5.28 -45.65
CA ARG A 660 8.58 -6.68 -45.45
C ARG A 660 9.58 -7.31 -44.50
N ASN A 661 9.19 -7.52 -43.25
CA ASN A 661 9.93 -8.41 -42.35
C ASN A 661 9.18 -9.73 -42.24
N SER A 662 9.79 -10.81 -42.74
CA SER A 662 9.36 -12.18 -42.44
C SER A 662 9.88 -12.55 -41.04
N ILE A 663 9.00 -12.54 -40.04
CA ILE A 663 9.30 -13.05 -38.70
C ILE A 663 8.87 -14.53 -38.66
N ILE A 664 9.82 -15.43 -38.41
CA ILE A 664 9.56 -16.85 -38.18
C ILE A 664 9.20 -17.02 -36.70
N GLY A 665 7.97 -17.44 -36.39
CA GLY A 665 7.55 -17.70 -35.00
C GLY A 665 6.08 -17.48 -34.65
N LEU A 666 5.15 -17.39 -35.61
CA LEU A 666 3.70 -17.38 -35.34
C LEU A 666 3.01 -18.53 -36.08
N ALA A 667 1.95 -19.06 -35.48
CA ALA A 667 1.17 -20.21 -35.96
C ALA A 667 0.45 -20.00 -37.32
N ASN A 668 0.75 -18.93 -38.06
CA ASN A 668 0.31 -18.75 -39.44
C ASN A 668 1.31 -17.87 -40.23
N PRO A 669 2.21 -18.45 -41.05
CA PRO A 669 3.33 -17.72 -41.69
C PRO A 669 2.95 -16.92 -42.95
N GLN A 670 1.67 -16.63 -43.20
CA GLN A 670 1.22 -15.97 -44.43
C GLN A 670 0.57 -14.59 -44.25
N ALA A 671 0.52 -14.03 -43.04
CA ALA A 671 -0.03 -12.70 -42.86
C ALA A 671 1.05 -11.63 -43.17
N ASN A 672 1.00 -11.07 -44.38
CA ASN A 672 1.75 -9.85 -44.73
C ASN A 672 1.16 -8.67 -43.96
N TYR A 673 1.98 -7.92 -43.22
CA TYR A 673 1.53 -6.72 -42.50
C TYR A 673 2.14 -5.47 -43.11
N ASP A 674 1.28 -4.49 -43.38
CA ASP A 674 1.72 -3.17 -43.80
C ASP A 674 1.79 -2.25 -42.57
N ILE A 675 2.95 -1.60 -42.39
CA ILE A 675 3.17 -0.60 -41.34
C ILE A 675 3.26 0.78 -42.01
N SER A 676 2.43 1.72 -41.58
CA SER A 676 2.45 3.10 -42.04
C SER A 676 2.48 4.08 -40.87
N SER A 677 2.95 5.31 -41.11
CA SER A 677 2.84 6.39 -40.12
C SER A 677 1.40 6.93 -40.11
N GLY A 678 0.87 7.22 -38.93
CA GLY A 678 -0.47 7.76 -38.73
C GLY A 678 -0.50 8.89 -37.69
N LEU A 679 -1.69 9.45 -37.48
CA LEU A 679 -1.99 10.43 -36.44
C LEU A 679 -3.07 9.89 -35.50
N CYS A 680 -2.91 10.17 -34.21
CA CYS A 680 -3.89 9.85 -33.18
C CYS A 680 -5.04 10.85 -33.23
N LEU A 681 -6.19 10.39 -33.70
CA LEU A 681 -7.39 11.20 -33.82
C LEU A 681 -8.49 10.68 -32.88
N PRO A 682 -9.15 11.53 -32.09
CA PRO A 682 -10.25 11.12 -31.21
C PRO A 682 -11.39 10.41 -31.96
N GLN A 683 -12.06 9.47 -31.29
CA GLN A 683 -13.18 8.74 -31.88
C GLN A 683 -14.39 9.66 -32.17
N LEU A 684 -15.00 9.53 -33.36
CA LEU A 684 -16.08 10.41 -33.88
C LEU A 684 -17.30 10.58 -32.95
N GLY A 685 -17.55 9.66 -32.00
CA GLY A 685 -18.65 9.72 -31.05
C GLY A 685 -18.39 10.63 -29.83
N ASP A 686 -17.19 10.59 -29.26
CA ASP A 686 -16.81 11.40 -28.09
C ASP A 686 -16.57 12.87 -28.45
N TRP A 687 -16.12 13.10 -29.70
CA TRP A 687 -15.83 14.43 -30.23
C TRP A 687 -17.07 15.32 -30.37
N GLN A 688 -18.26 14.76 -30.63
CA GLN A 688 -19.51 15.54 -30.76
C GLN A 688 -19.93 16.20 -29.44
N ARG A 689 -19.66 15.55 -28.29
CA ARG A 689 -20.01 16.10 -26.98
C ARG A 689 -19.01 17.20 -26.56
N LEU A 690 -17.72 16.93 -26.73
CA LEU A 690 -16.62 17.87 -26.41
C LEU A 690 -16.65 19.13 -27.28
N SER A 691 -16.88 18.98 -28.59
CA SER A 691 -16.96 20.11 -29.54
C SER A 691 -18.16 21.02 -29.27
N CYS A 692 -19.33 20.47 -28.94
CA CYS A 692 -20.50 21.28 -28.58
C CYS A 692 -20.27 22.05 -27.26
N THR A 693 -19.78 21.37 -26.21
CA THR A 693 -19.49 22.03 -24.92
C THR A 693 -18.44 23.14 -25.06
N TRP A 694 -17.45 22.96 -25.93
CA TRP A 694 -16.44 23.97 -26.23
C TRP A 694 -16.99 25.16 -27.03
N LEU A 695 -17.78 24.93 -28.09
CA LEU A 695 -18.47 25.98 -28.87
C LEU A 695 -19.44 26.81 -28.00
N PHE A 696 -20.06 26.20 -26.98
CA PHE A 696 -20.89 26.90 -25.99
C PHE A 696 -20.09 27.74 -24.99
N LYS A 697 -18.90 27.27 -24.56
CA LYS A 697 -18.04 27.96 -23.59
C LYS A 697 -17.19 29.08 -24.21
N SER A 698 -16.88 29.03 -25.50
CA SER A 698 -15.97 29.98 -26.17
C SER A 698 -16.64 31.20 -26.79
N ASN A 699 -17.97 31.32 -26.75
CA ASN A 699 -18.71 32.42 -27.37
C ASN A 699 -18.41 33.80 -26.75
N SER A 700 -17.91 33.86 -25.51
CA SER A 700 -17.42 35.08 -24.86
C SER A 700 -15.89 35.23 -24.94
N HIS A 701 -15.13 34.15 -24.77
CA HIS A 701 -13.67 34.22 -24.62
C HIS A 701 -12.87 34.40 -25.92
N TYR A 702 -13.40 34.01 -27.08
CA TYR A 702 -12.65 34.18 -28.34
C TYR A 702 -12.56 35.66 -28.78
N GLN A 703 -13.58 36.47 -28.50
CA GLN A 703 -13.56 37.91 -28.81
C GLN A 703 -12.62 38.69 -27.88
N GLU A 704 -12.49 38.27 -26.62
CA GLU A 704 -11.62 38.91 -25.63
C GLU A 704 -10.15 38.54 -25.82
N MET A 705 -9.84 37.28 -26.16
CA MET A 705 -8.48 36.85 -26.48
C MET A 705 -7.96 37.46 -27.80
N ALA A 706 -8.82 37.66 -28.80
CA ALA A 706 -8.43 38.32 -30.05
C ALA A 706 -8.08 39.81 -29.89
N GLN A 707 -8.51 40.45 -28.79
CA GLN A 707 -8.26 41.88 -28.51
C GLN A 707 -7.09 42.14 -27.54
N GLY A 708 -6.38 41.10 -27.08
CA GLY A 708 -5.13 41.25 -26.33
C GLY A 708 -5.25 42.00 -24.99
N ARG A 709 -6.36 41.87 -24.27
CA ARG A 709 -6.54 42.50 -22.95
C ARG A 709 -6.58 41.47 -21.82
N TYR A 710 -5.40 40.99 -21.43
CA TYR A 710 -5.15 40.61 -20.03
C TYR A 710 -3.74 41.06 -19.68
N SER A 711 -3.66 42.13 -18.89
CA SER A 711 -2.45 42.53 -18.17
C SER A 711 -2.80 42.56 -16.68
N LYS A 712 -1.97 41.86 -15.89
CA LYS A 712 -1.99 41.59 -14.45
C LYS A 712 -2.88 40.44 -13.99
#